data_AF-A0AAU9IS30-F1
#
_entry.id   AF-A0AAU9IS30-F1
#
_cell.length_a   1.000
_cell.length_b   1.000
_cell.length_c   1.000
_cell.angle_alpha   90.00
_cell.angle_beta   90.00
_cell.angle_gamma   90.00
#
_symmetry.space_group_name_H-M   'P 1'
#
loop_
_entity.id
_entity.type
_entity.pdbx_description
1 polymer ?
#
loop_
_entity_poly.entity_id
_entity_poly.type
_entity_poly.pdbx_seq_one_letter_code
_entity_poly.pdbx_strand_id
1 'polypeptide(L)'
;MKILGLILCLLASLAAGGVIGIDFGSENFKVSLIKSGKKFSIVENELSKRFIPSAISFTDSGRVFGENAIKEQLKKPNSTIVYPKLLFAVPFNSTPTLEYFLSSYQHLDLFEDEARKGVNYRINDFTLYSEEPIVMIFEYIKKISESFAESSIRDCTITVPSFWTRNQRLSMIYAAYAAGLNVLSVINENTAASLYYAIDRNDEKPYHVLFYNLGASYLQVSIARYFFSKKDNKPIETVEILSHSADRFLGGNLIDGFITESLADEYEKESGVKVRNSEKAMLKLYQQAREAKKKLSSGMTASLVVESLIDGKTLKGTVNREAIDKILEPYQERFIEPVRKALNDAELKIEEIDSFEMIGGASRIPNIQDILKKNLKVELSYNLNPDEAIAHGAAIFAANYTSTMQVKPIRFSDLIPFDVVAKFYSEVDKEFYMEKKIFSKKTSLGSMEKLAFIQSEDIRVVLEAHYSNKVVEVTSYHIDVADVAKAVGKEIALLFGFVVDLNGLPFLYESYAQYDGENKKTANDGQVLVEKKSIKLNQTEIELELPKVLKLADVNLMISHLEMFRQREKEVTDLIKAKSELESTLYLYKEKLNDQAFINVTTQEEREKFLGLLTKAHEWMENKNYAKENSTEIFHYSHNLHQEISGALERESEYINRKEIIEKAFGEIDKIEEKMITVKVTNLWISDDEFKTCWDMIENTKAWLNEKIKEQKAKNLWEPPAFKVAEVKEKLERIEKQLEKLISLSLQKPKGIYDFSHTEDSHKKPNKAPKQNEKDYKSDL
;
A
#
# COMPACT_ATOMS: atom_id res chain seq x y z
N MET A 1 29.49 20.08 10.13
CA MET A 1 28.59 20.60 9.08
C MET A 1 28.11 19.54 8.08
N LYS A 2 28.97 18.70 7.49
CA LYS A 2 28.53 17.65 6.54
C LYS A 2 27.62 16.56 7.13
N ILE A 3 27.84 16.18 8.40
CA ILE A 3 26.98 15.19 9.11
C ILE A 3 25.62 15.80 9.51
N LEU A 4 25.60 17.08 9.89
CA LEU A 4 24.36 17.80 10.20
C LEU A 4 23.50 18.02 8.94
N GLY A 5 24.15 18.25 7.79
CA GLY A 5 23.48 18.35 6.49
C GLY A 5 22.86 17.03 6.02
N LEU A 6 23.50 15.88 6.30
CA LEU A 6 22.92 14.57 6.00
C LEU A 6 21.70 14.27 6.88
N ILE A 7 21.76 14.62 8.17
CA ILE A 7 20.64 14.45 9.11
C ILE A 7 19.48 15.40 8.75
N LEU A 8 19.76 16.63 8.31
CA LEU A 8 18.72 17.55 7.83
C LEU A 8 18.07 17.06 6.52
N CYS A 9 18.82 16.46 5.59
CA CYS A 9 18.26 15.86 4.38
C CYS A 9 17.43 14.60 4.66
N LEU A 10 17.82 13.78 5.65
CA LEU A 10 17.04 12.64 6.14
C LEU A 10 15.77 13.07 6.89
N LEU A 11 15.83 14.16 7.67
CA LEU A 11 14.66 14.73 8.33
C LEU A 11 13.73 15.47 7.36
N ALA A 12 14.27 16.09 6.31
CA ALA A 12 13.49 16.70 5.23
C ALA A 12 12.81 15.64 4.34
N SER A 13 13.43 14.47 4.15
CA SER A 13 12.77 13.35 3.45
C SER A 13 11.68 12.67 4.31
N LEU A 14 11.82 12.71 5.64
CA LEU A 14 10.77 12.27 6.58
C LEU A 14 9.59 13.27 6.66
N ALA A 15 9.81 14.55 6.35
CA ALA A 15 8.78 15.59 6.41
C ALA A 15 7.89 15.70 5.15
N ALA A 16 8.18 14.92 4.10
CA ALA A 16 7.49 14.99 2.79
C ALA A 16 6.71 13.72 2.41
N GLY A 17 6.41 12.85 3.38
CA GLY A 17 5.58 11.66 3.14
C GLY A 17 4.14 12.02 2.82
N GLY A 18 3.57 11.41 1.79
CA GLY A 18 2.12 11.47 1.56
C GLY A 18 1.37 10.71 2.66
N VAL A 19 0.11 11.08 2.87
CA VAL A 19 -0.80 10.38 3.79
C VAL A 19 -1.84 9.65 2.95
N ILE A 20 -2.26 8.46 3.37
CA ILE A 20 -3.26 7.67 2.64
C ILE A 20 -4.55 7.44 3.43
N GLY A 21 -5.69 7.51 2.75
CA GLY A 21 -6.98 7.02 3.22
C GLY A 21 -7.31 5.69 2.56
N ILE A 22 -7.55 4.65 3.33
CA ILE A 22 -7.81 3.29 2.83
C ILE A 22 -9.29 2.97 3.02
N ASP A 23 -10.01 2.84 1.91
CA ASP A 23 -11.31 2.13 1.89
C ASP A 23 -11.04 0.63 1.81
N PHE A 24 -10.97 -0.06 2.95
CA PHE A 24 -10.74 -1.49 2.97
C PHE A 24 -12.06 -2.24 2.82
N GLY A 25 -12.63 -2.27 1.61
CA GLY A 25 -13.90 -2.96 1.35
C GLY A 25 -13.78 -4.49 1.36
N SER A 26 -14.91 -5.19 1.59
CA SER A 26 -14.92 -6.66 1.66
C SER A 26 -14.48 -7.33 0.35
N GLU A 27 -14.92 -6.79 -0.79
CA GLU A 27 -14.58 -7.34 -2.11
C GLU A 27 -13.39 -6.66 -2.75
N ASN A 28 -13.31 -5.33 -2.63
CA ASN A 28 -12.24 -4.52 -3.22
C ASN A 28 -11.85 -3.43 -2.24
N PHE A 29 -10.56 -3.13 -2.17
CA PHE A 29 -10.03 -1.97 -1.49
C PHE A 29 -9.71 -0.84 -2.48
N LYS A 30 -9.68 0.40 -1.96
CA LYS A 30 -9.22 1.59 -2.68
C LYS A 30 -8.37 2.42 -1.74
N VAL A 31 -7.41 3.13 -2.30
CA VAL A 31 -6.50 3.97 -1.53
C VAL A 31 -6.51 5.36 -2.14
N SER A 32 -6.85 6.37 -1.35
CA SER A 32 -6.67 7.76 -1.73
C SER A 32 -5.38 8.28 -1.11
N LEU A 33 -4.55 8.93 -1.93
CA LEU A 33 -3.31 9.57 -1.53
C LEU A 33 -3.48 11.09 -1.54
N ILE A 34 -2.96 11.75 -0.50
CA ILE A 34 -2.77 13.20 -0.47
C ILE A 34 -1.30 13.54 -0.21
N LYS A 35 -0.80 14.56 -0.92
CA LYS A 35 0.52 15.14 -0.75
C LYS A 35 0.42 16.65 -0.59
N SER A 36 1.42 17.24 0.07
CA SER A 36 1.46 18.69 0.25
C SER A 36 1.41 19.41 -1.10
N GLY A 37 0.45 20.34 -1.25
CA GLY A 37 0.22 21.10 -2.47
C GLY A 37 -0.40 20.32 -3.65
N LYS A 38 -0.76 19.04 -3.49
CA LYS A 38 -1.44 18.24 -4.53
C LYS A 38 -2.88 17.91 -4.15
N LYS A 39 -3.72 17.68 -5.17
CA LYS A 39 -5.09 17.19 -5.00
C LYS A 39 -5.10 15.72 -4.57
N PHE A 40 -6.22 15.26 -4.03
CA PHE A 40 -6.46 13.84 -3.79
C PHE A 40 -6.37 13.05 -5.10
N SER A 41 -5.69 11.91 -5.04
CA SER A 41 -5.60 10.95 -6.14
C SER A 41 -5.94 9.57 -5.62
N ILE A 42 -6.57 8.73 -6.45
CA ILE A 42 -6.71 7.31 -6.13
C ILE A 42 -5.47 6.58 -6.64
N VAL A 43 -4.87 5.76 -5.78
CA VAL A 43 -3.69 4.94 -6.10
C VAL A 43 -4.12 3.83 -7.06
N GLU A 44 -3.29 3.62 -8.08
CA GLU A 44 -3.43 2.54 -9.04
C GLU A 44 -2.43 1.42 -8.74
N ASN A 45 -2.80 0.17 -9.01
CA ASN A 45 -1.85 -0.94 -9.00
C ASN A 45 -1.07 -1.06 -10.32
N GLU A 46 -0.22 -2.08 -10.41
CA GLU A 46 0.58 -2.39 -11.60
C GLU A 46 -0.24 -2.69 -12.87
N LEU A 47 -1.56 -2.91 -12.75
CA LEU A 47 -2.50 -3.12 -13.86
C LEU A 47 -3.35 -1.87 -14.15
N SER A 48 -2.98 -0.71 -13.60
CA SER A 48 -3.72 0.56 -13.67
C SER A 48 -5.16 0.44 -13.14
N LYS A 49 -5.38 -0.41 -12.14
CA LYS A 49 -6.69 -0.58 -11.50
C LYS A 49 -6.78 0.29 -10.24
N ARG A 50 -7.87 1.04 -10.15
CA ARG A 50 -8.23 1.93 -9.02
C ARG A 50 -9.10 1.23 -7.96
N PHE A 51 -9.70 0.10 -8.33
CA PHE A 51 -10.55 -0.75 -7.48
C PHE A 51 -9.94 -2.13 -7.49
N ILE A 52 -9.23 -2.48 -6.42
CA ILE A 52 -8.37 -3.67 -6.42
C ILE A 52 -9.03 -4.73 -5.54
N PRO A 53 -9.23 -5.98 -6.02
CA PRO A 53 -9.81 -7.03 -5.21
C PRO A 53 -9.08 -7.22 -3.88
N SER A 54 -9.85 -7.29 -2.79
CA SER A 54 -9.39 -7.69 -1.46
C SER A 54 -9.19 -9.20 -1.46
N ALA A 55 -8.18 -9.65 -2.17
CA ALA A 55 -7.89 -11.06 -2.40
C ALA A 55 -6.39 -11.33 -2.39
N ILE A 56 -6.03 -12.50 -1.89
CA ILE A 56 -4.66 -13.00 -1.86
C ILE A 56 -4.65 -14.48 -2.25
N SER A 57 -3.72 -14.89 -3.10
CA SER A 57 -3.49 -16.29 -3.46
C SER A 57 -2.05 -16.67 -3.17
N PHE A 58 -1.87 -17.86 -2.59
CA PHE A 58 -0.57 -18.43 -2.26
C PHE A 58 -0.18 -19.41 -3.36
N THR A 59 0.79 -19.00 -4.17
CA THR A 59 1.30 -19.77 -5.31
C THR A 59 2.68 -20.33 -5.02
N ASP A 60 3.19 -21.18 -5.91
CA ASP A 60 4.54 -21.74 -5.77
C ASP A 60 5.63 -20.67 -5.98
N SER A 61 5.27 -19.56 -6.64
CA SER A 61 6.16 -18.42 -6.86
C SER A 61 6.03 -17.32 -5.80
N GLY A 62 5.18 -17.52 -4.78
CA GLY A 62 4.90 -16.53 -3.74
C GLY A 62 3.45 -16.05 -3.74
N ARG A 63 3.19 -14.97 -3.00
CA ARG A 63 1.86 -14.39 -2.86
C ARG A 63 1.53 -13.53 -4.06
N VAL A 64 0.30 -13.64 -4.55
CA VAL A 64 -0.27 -12.74 -5.56
C VAL A 64 -1.52 -12.07 -4.99
N PHE A 65 -1.78 -10.83 -5.41
CA PHE A 65 -2.83 -9.98 -4.84
C PHE A 65 -3.79 -9.49 -5.93
N GLY A 66 -4.93 -8.92 -5.53
CA GLY A 66 -5.82 -8.20 -6.44
C GLY A 66 -6.38 -9.07 -7.56
N GLU A 67 -6.39 -8.54 -8.78
CA GLU A 67 -6.90 -9.25 -9.96
C GLU A 67 -6.16 -10.55 -10.24
N ASN A 68 -4.86 -10.61 -9.93
CA ASN A 68 -4.06 -11.80 -10.14
C ASN A 68 -4.45 -12.91 -9.16
N ALA A 69 -4.78 -12.58 -7.91
CA ALA A 69 -5.33 -13.55 -6.95
C ALA A 69 -6.68 -14.12 -7.44
N ILE A 70 -7.57 -13.27 -7.96
CA ILE A 70 -8.87 -13.72 -8.50
C ILE A 70 -8.69 -14.68 -9.69
N LYS A 71 -7.71 -14.43 -10.57
CA LYS A 71 -7.38 -15.34 -11.68
C LYS A 71 -6.87 -16.69 -11.19
N GLU A 72 -6.11 -16.71 -10.10
CA GLU A 72 -5.59 -17.95 -9.51
C GLU A 72 -6.66 -18.75 -8.75
N GLN A 73 -7.73 -18.12 -8.28
CA GLN A 73 -8.80 -18.77 -7.50
C GLN A 73 -9.39 -20.01 -8.18
N LEU A 74 -9.59 -20.00 -9.51
CA LEU A 74 -10.13 -21.15 -10.25
C LEU A 74 -9.13 -22.32 -10.38
N LYS A 75 -7.83 -22.03 -10.27
CA LYS A 75 -6.75 -23.02 -10.35
C LYS A 75 -6.42 -23.58 -8.96
N LYS A 76 -6.32 -22.71 -7.96
CA LYS A 76 -5.98 -23.03 -6.58
C LYS A 76 -7.03 -22.44 -5.60
N PRO A 77 -8.25 -23.00 -5.56
CA PRO A 77 -9.34 -22.47 -4.73
C PRO A 77 -9.02 -22.52 -3.22
N ASN A 78 -8.34 -23.58 -2.77
CA ASN A 78 -8.04 -23.80 -1.36
C ASN A 78 -6.85 -22.97 -0.85
N SER A 79 -6.11 -22.32 -1.76
CA SER A 79 -5.00 -21.42 -1.43
C SER A 79 -5.27 -19.97 -1.80
N THR A 80 -6.53 -19.62 -2.09
CA THR A 80 -6.93 -18.27 -2.47
C THR A 80 -8.01 -17.74 -1.54
N ILE A 81 -7.66 -16.72 -0.75
CA ILE A 81 -8.57 -16.08 0.19
C ILE A 81 -9.20 -14.87 -0.49
N VAL A 82 -10.53 -14.89 -0.65
CA VAL A 82 -11.35 -13.76 -1.09
C VAL A 82 -12.30 -13.39 0.04
N TYR A 83 -12.66 -12.11 0.15
CA TYR A 83 -13.44 -11.57 1.27
C TYR A 83 -12.79 -11.74 2.66
N PRO A 84 -11.48 -11.51 2.84
CA PRO A 84 -10.80 -11.72 4.13
C PRO A 84 -11.41 -10.87 5.25
N LYS A 85 -11.98 -9.70 4.92
CA LYS A 85 -12.66 -8.79 5.87
C LYS A 85 -13.84 -9.46 6.59
N LEU A 86 -14.50 -10.46 5.99
CA LEU A 86 -15.67 -11.10 6.59
C LEU A 86 -15.35 -12.03 7.75
N LEU A 87 -14.17 -12.64 7.76
CA LEU A 87 -13.71 -13.53 8.84
C LEU A 87 -12.71 -12.84 9.77
N PHE A 88 -12.44 -11.55 9.56
CA PHE A 88 -11.47 -10.77 10.30
C PHE A 88 -11.86 -10.61 11.78
N ALA A 89 -11.05 -11.20 12.66
CA ALA A 89 -11.27 -11.20 14.10
C ALA A 89 -12.69 -11.68 14.48
N VAL A 90 -13.16 -12.74 13.80
CA VAL A 90 -14.47 -13.36 14.05
C VAL A 90 -14.30 -14.61 14.92
N PRO A 91 -15.15 -14.83 15.94
CA PRO A 91 -15.16 -16.09 16.71
C PRO A 91 -15.49 -17.28 15.84
N PHE A 92 -14.85 -18.43 16.06
CA PHE A 92 -15.14 -19.64 15.29
C PHE A 92 -16.58 -20.16 15.48
N ASN A 93 -17.21 -19.86 16.61
CA ASN A 93 -18.62 -20.21 16.86
C ASN A 93 -19.63 -19.21 16.26
N SER A 94 -19.20 -18.26 15.42
CA SER A 94 -20.11 -17.31 14.77
C SER A 94 -20.78 -17.91 13.53
N THR A 95 -21.69 -18.87 13.75
CA THR A 95 -22.37 -19.64 12.67
C THR A 95 -22.95 -18.74 11.56
N PRO A 96 -23.72 -17.67 11.84
CA PRO A 96 -24.27 -16.83 10.76
C PRO A 96 -23.19 -16.17 9.89
N THR A 97 -22.06 -15.77 10.49
CA THR A 97 -20.96 -15.15 9.74
C THR A 97 -20.22 -16.17 8.88
N LEU A 98 -19.99 -17.37 9.41
CA LEU A 98 -19.36 -18.47 8.67
C LEU A 98 -20.23 -18.94 7.51
N GLU A 99 -21.52 -19.17 7.74
CA GLU A 99 -22.47 -19.55 6.68
C GLU A 99 -22.56 -18.48 5.59
N TYR A 100 -22.60 -17.20 5.98
CA TYR A 100 -22.60 -16.10 5.03
C TYR A 100 -21.32 -16.04 4.19
N PHE A 101 -20.15 -16.26 4.80
CA PHE A 101 -18.88 -16.35 4.07
C PHE A 101 -18.88 -17.52 3.08
N LEU A 102 -19.30 -18.71 3.53
CA LEU A 102 -19.34 -19.93 2.73
C LEU A 102 -20.37 -19.87 1.59
N SER A 103 -21.42 -19.05 1.72
CA SER A 103 -22.39 -18.80 0.64
C SER A 103 -21.78 -18.17 -0.63
N SER A 104 -20.55 -17.66 -0.53
CA SER A 104 -19.76 -17.17 -1.67
C SER A 104 -18.88 -18.26 -2.30
N TYR A 105 -19.19 -19.55 -2.04
CA TYR A 105 -18.50 -20.75 -2.53
C TYR A 105 -16.97 -20.70 -2.36
N GLN A 106 -16.53 -20.26 -1.18
CA GLN A 106 -15.13 -20.28 -0.79
C GLN A 106 -14.77 -21.68 -0.27
N HIS A 107 -13.69 -22.26 -0.79
CA HIS A 107 -13.26 -23.63 -0.48
C HIS A 107 -12.01 -23.62 0.42
N LEU A 108 -12.09 -22.87 1.51
CA LEU A 108 -10.98 -22.69 2.45
C LEU A 108 -11.08 -23.67 3.60
N ASP A 109 -9.94 -24.22 4.03
CA ASP A 109 -9.84 -24.99 5.26
C ASP A 109 -9.75 -24.03 6.46
N LEU A 110 -10.86 -23.95 7.21
CA LEU A 110 -11.01 -23.08 8.36
C LEU A 110 -10.90 -23.88 9.66
N PHE A 111 -10.19 -23.35 10.65
CA PHE A 111 -10.08 -23.99 11.96
C PHE A 111 -10.12 -22.99 13.11
N GLU A 112 -10.45 -23.50 14.30
CA GLU A 112 -10.46 -22.72 15.55
C GLU A 112 -9.06 -22.67 16.17
N ASP A 113 -8.57 -21.48 16.49
CA ASP A 113 -7.35 -21.34 17.30
C ASP A 113 -7.65 -21.58 18.78
N GLU A 114 -6.88 -22.44 19.46
CA GLU A 114 -7.18 -22.82 20.84
C GLU A 114 -7.09 -21.65 21.84
N ALA A 115 -6.16 -20.73 21.62
CA ALA A 115 -5.85 -19.66 22.57
C ALA A 115 -6.82 -18.48 22.45
N ARG A 116 -7.12 -18.09 21.21
CA ARG A 116 -7.91 -16.91 20.85
C ARG A 116 -9.35 -17.26 20.47
N LYS A 117 -9.66 -18.51 20.11
CA LYS A 117 -11.01 -18.97 19.71
C LYS A 117 -11.56 -18.30 18.44
N GLY A 118 -10.67 -17.79 17.59
CA GLY A 118 -11.01 -17.14 16.32
C GLY A 118 -11.06 -18.10 15.14
N VAL A 119 -11.59 -17.63 14.02
CA VAL A 119 -11.46 -18.27 12.71
C VAL A 119 -10.05 -18.08 12.16
N ASN A 120 -9.45 -19.14 11.63
CA ASN A 120 -8.11 -19.13 11.05
C ASN A 120 -8.07 -19.97 9.78
N TYR A 121 -7.01 -19.81 8.99
CA TYR A 121 -6.87 -20.47 7.69
C TYR A 121 -5.75 -21.50 7.71
N ARG A 122 -5.99 -22.67 7.14
CA ARG A 122 -4.93 -23.60 6.74
C ARG A 122 -4.74 -23.49 5.23
N ILE A 123 -3.60 -22.91 4.83
CA ILE A 123 -3.29 -22.65 3.42
C ILE A 123 -1.98 -23.35 3.07
N ASN A 124 -2.06 -24.37 2.21
CA ASN A 124 -0.92 -25.24 1.91
C ASN A 124 -0.31 -25.77 3.23
N ASP A 125 0.98 -25.50 3.46
CA ASP A 125 1.70 -25.90 4.69
C ASP A 125 1.66 -24.83 5.80
N PHE A 126 0.88 -23.76 5.62
CA PHE A 126 0.81 -22.64 6.56
C PHE A 126 -0.50 -22.65 7.36
N THR A 127 -0.40 -22.32 8.64
CA THR A 127 -1.54 -21.93 9.48
C THR A 127 -1.47 -20.43 9.71
N LEU A 128 -2.52 -19.71 9.31
CA LEU A 128 -2.56 -18.26 9.34
C LEU A 128 -3.70 -17.76 10.23
N TYR A 129 -3.42 -16.77 11.08
CA TYR A 129 -4.47 -16.04 11.77
C TYR A 129 -5.37 -15.29 10.79
N SER A 130 -6.64 -15.04 11.16
CA SER A 130 -7.57 -14.28 10.31
C SER A 130 -7.02 -12.91 9.89
N GLU A 131 -6.16 -12.33 10.73
CA GLU A 131 -5.55 -11.03 10.51
C GLU A 131 -4.40 -11.05 9.50
N GLU A 132 -3.68 -12.17 9.36
CA GLU A 132 -2.46 -12.24 8.55
C GLU A 132 -2.69 -11.99 7.05
N PRO A 133 -3.73 -12.54 6.39
CA PRO A 133 -4.05 -12.17 5.02
C PRO A 133 -4.24 -10.65 4.84
N ILE A 134 -4.81 -9.97 5.85
CA ILE A 134 -5.02 -8.52 5.82
C ILE A 134 -3.70 -7.77 6.06
N VAL A 135 -2.81 -8.26 6.94
CA VAL A 135 -1.44 -7.75 7.07
C VAL A 135 -0.71 -7.80 5.71
N MET A 136 -0.79 -8.92 5.00
CA MET A 136 -0.16 -9.09 3.69
C MET A 136 -0.78 -8.18 2.63
N ILE A 137 -2.09 -7.96 2.66
CA ILE A 137 -2.76 -6.99 1.77
C ILE A 137 -2.36 -5.56 2.13
N PHE A 138 -2.18 -5.23 3.41
CA PHE A 138 -1.69 -3.90 3.82
C PHE A 138 -0.24 -3.65 3.41
N GLU A 139 0.61 -4.67 3.45
CA GLU A 139 1.94 -4.59 2.85
C GLU A 139 1.85 -4.26 1.35
N TYR A 140 0.97 -4.95 0.63
CA TYR A 140 0.75 -4.68 -0.79
C TYR A 140 0.21 -3.26 -1.03
N ILE A 141 -0.78 -2.81 -0.23
CA ILE A 141 -1.31 -1.43 -0.25
C ILE A 141 -0.20 -0.41 -0.05
N LYS A 142 0.68 -0.63 0.94
CA LYS A 142 1.83 0.24 1.19
C LYS A 142 2.75 0.28 -0.03
N LYS A 143 3.12 -0.89 -0.59
CA LYS A 143 3.99 -0.99 -1.77
C LYS A 143 3.44 -0.25 -2.99
N ILE A 144 2.16 -0.44 -3.34
CA ILE A 144 1.57 0.26 -4.48
C ILE A 144 1.43 1.76 -4.22
N SER A 145 1.18 2.16 -2.97
CA SER A 145 1.09 3.57 -2.58
C SER A 145 2.45 4.25 -2.64
N GLU A 146 3.52 3.59 -2.19
CA GLU A 146 4.89 4.10 -2.27
C GLU A 146 5.39 4.20 -3.71
N SER A 147 5.03 3.22 -4.55
CA SER A 147 5.32 3.26 -5.99
C SER A 147 4.59 4.43 -6.68
N PHE A 148 3.28 4.55 -6.45
CA PHE A 148 2.47 5.64 -7.01
C PHE A 148 2.87 7.02 -6.48
N ALA A 149 3.35 7.07 -5.23
CA ALA A 149 3.87 8.29 -4.64
C ALA A 149 5.33 8.56 -5.01
N GLU A 150 6.12 7.61 -5.49
CA GLU A 150 7.58 7.80 -5.63
C GLU A 150 8.23 8.30 -4.30
N SER A 151 7.65 7.93 -3.16
CA SER A 151 8.04 8.39 -1.82
C SER A 151 7.52 7.42 -0.76
N SER A 152 8.16 7.34 0.41
CA SER A 152 7.67 6.47 1.48
C SER A 152 6.32 6.93 2.02
N ILE A 153 5.48 5.95 2.35
CA ILE A 153 4.14 6.14 2.92
C ILE A 153 4.09 5.39 4.24
N ARG A 154 3.74 6.11 5.31
CA ARG A 154 3.65 5.56 6.65
C ARG A 154 2.28 5.78 7.27
N ASP A 155 1.78 7.00 7.24
CA ASP A 155 0.58 7.38 7.96
C ASP A 155 -0.69 7.09 7.15
N CYS A 156 -1.69 6.48 7.79
CA CYS A 156 -2.95 6.16 7.16
C CYS A 156 -4.17 6.34 8.08
N THR A 157 -5.33 6.54 7.46
CA THR A 157 -6.65 6.34 8.08
C THR A 157 -7.33 5.19 7.35
N ILE A 158 -7.95 4.29 8.09
CA ILE A 158 -8.58 3.07 7.55
C ILE A 158 -10.08 3.11 7.83
N THR A 159 -10.90 2.78 6.83
CA THR A 159 -12.35 2.70 7.03
C THR A 159 -12.79 1.35 7.56
N VAL A 160 -13.76 1.36 8.48
CA VAL A 160 -14.37 0.19 9.08
C VAL A 160 -15.90 0.31 9.09
N PRO A 161 -16.65 -0.80 9.07
CA PRO A 161 -18.09 -0.76 9.26
C PRO A 161 -18.46 -0.23 10.64
N SER A 162 -19.54 0.56 10.73
CA SER A 162 -19.97 1.16 12.01
C SER A 162 -20.27 0.11 13.07
N PHE A 163 -20.84 -1.03 12.66
CA PHE A 163 -21.21 -2.14 13.54
C PHE A 163 -20.05 -3.04 14.00
N TRP A 164 -18.81 -2.78 13.57
CA TRP A 164 -17.65 -3.56 14.02
C TRP A 164 -17.40 -3.45 15.51
N THR A 165 -17.02 -4.57 16.10
CA THR A 165 -16.77 -4.68 17.54
C THR A 165 -15.46 -4.02 17.95
N ARG A 166 -15.26 -3.83 19.26
CA ARG A 166 -14.02 -3.29 19.84
C ARG A 166 -12.82 -4.10 19.36
N ASN A 167 -12.87 -5.42 19.46
CA ASN A 167 -11.78 -6.29 19.01
C ASN A 167 -11.49 -6.19 17.51
N GLN A 168 -12.51 -6.15 16.64
CA GLN A 168 -12.28 -6.01 15.19
C GLN A 168 -11.58 -4.68 14.85
N ARG A 169 -11.95 -3.59 15.54
CA ARG A 169 -11.28 -2.27 15.38
C ARG A 169 -9.83 -2.31 15.85
N LEU A 170 -9.55 -2.91 17.01
CA LEU A 170 -8.19 -3.09 17.52
C LEU A 170 -7.33 -3.97 16.61
N SER A 171 -7.85 -5.12 16.19
CA SER A 171 -7.15 -6.01 15.24
C SER A 171 -6.82 -5.28 13.94
N MET A 172 -7.69 -4.38 13.46
CA MET A 172 -7.42 -3.59 12.25
C MET A 172 -6.20 -2.68 12.42
N ILE A 173 -6.10 -2.00 13.57
CA ILE A 173 -4.95 -1.16 13.91
C ILE A 173 -3.68 -2.01 13.99
N TYR A 174 -3.73 -3.17 14.65
CA TYR A 174 -2.58 -4.06 14.78
C TYR A 174 -2.15 -4.70 13.46
N ALA A 175 -3.09 -5.05 12.58
CA ALA A 175 -2.78 -5.60 11.27
C ALA A 175 -2.04 -4.57 10.39
N ALA A 176 -2.52 -3.32 10.40
CA ALA A 176 -1.84 -2.23 9.70
C ALA A 176 -0.45 -1.94 10.31
N TYR A 177 -0.33 -1.97 11.64
CA TYR A 177 0.95 -1.83 12.33
C TYR A 177 1.95 -2.93 11.92
N ALA A 178 1.52 -4.19 11.88
CA ALA A 178 2.35 -5.31 11.43
C ALA A 178 2.83 -5.17 9.98
N ALA A 179 2.04 -4.51 9.12
CA ALA A 179 2.42 -4.17 7.75
C ALA A 179 3.32 -2.93 7.64
N GLY A 180 3.66 -2.28 8.76
CA GLY A 180 4.49 -1.08 8.81
C GLY A 180 3.76 0.21 8.40
N LEU A 181 2.45 0.27 8.63
CA LEU A 181 1.63 1.48 8.52
C LEU A 181 1.29 2.01 9.92
N ASN A 182 1.32 3.34 10.08
CA ASN A 182 0.90 4.03 11.29
C ASN A 182 -0.55 4.49 11.13
N VAL A 183 -1.46 3.89 11.90
CA VAL A 183 -2.89 4.22 11.82
C VAL A 183 -3.17 5.47 12.66
N LEU A 184 -3.47 6.58 12.00
CA LEU A 184 -3.89 7.83 12.64
C LEU A 184 -5.26 7.67 13.29
N SER A 185 -6.16 6.94 12.63
CA SER A 185 -7.47 6.54 13.17
C SER A 185 -8.13 5.47 12.30
N VAL A 186 -9.05 4.72 12.89
CA VAL A 186 -10.06 3.95 12.18
C VAL A 186 -11.38 4.73 12.17
N ILE A 187 -11.92 4.99 10.97
CA ILE A 187 -13.14 5.79 10.79
C ILE A 187 -14.29 4.93 10.24
N ASN A 188 -15.52 5.23 10.61
CA ASN A 188 -16.69 4.58 10.02
C ASN A 188 -16.81 4.92 8.52
N GLU A 189 -17.14 3.93 7.68
CA GLU A 189 -17.22 4.07 6.21
C GLU A 189 -18.15 5.22 5.76
N ASN A 190 -19.38 5.26 6.29
CA ASN A 190 -20.34 6.32 5.93
C ASN A 190 -19.94 7.68 6.52
N THR A 191 -19.25 7.69 7.66
CA THR A 191 -18.68 8.93 8.23
C THR A 191 -17.60 9.49 7.30
N ALA A 192 -16.72 8.64 6.76
CA ALA A 192 -15.75 9.07 5.75
C ALA A 192 -16.44 9.64 4.50
N ALA A 193 -17.45 8.97 3.95
CA ALA A 193 -18.23 9.49 2.83
C ALA A 193 -18.87 10.86 3.14
N SER A 194 -19.39 11.03 4.36
CA SER A 194 -20.01 12.29 4.81
C SER A 194 -19.01 13.45 4.87
N LEU A 195 -17.76 13.18 5.24
CA LEU A 195 -16.68 14.19 5.24
C LEU A 195 -16.32 14.62 3.82
N TYR A 196 -16.25 13.68 2.89
CA TYR A 196 -15.97 14.01 1.50
C TYR A 196 -17.11 14.84 0.89
N TYR A 197 -18.36 14.52 1.24
CA TYR A 197 -19.55 15.27 0.82
C TYR A 197 -19.53 16.75 1.24
N ALA A 198 -18.93 17.08 2.40
CA ALA A 198 -18.82 18.46 2.90
C ALA A 198 -17.84 19.34 2.11
N ILE A 199 -16.82 18.78 1.46
CA ILE A 199 -15.69 19.59 0.94
C ILE A 199 -16.15 20.69 -0.03
N ASP A 200 -17.01 20.33 -0.97
CA ASP A 200 -17.43 21.23 -2.06
C ASP A 200 -18.74 21.96 -1.76
N ARG A 201 -19.21 21.97 -0.50
CA ARG A 201 -20.49 22.58 -0.08
C ARG A 201 -20.28 23.69 0.93
N ASN A 202 -21.19 24.67 0.93
CA ASN A 202 -21.14 25.85 1.81
C ASN A 202 -22.56 26.34 2.18
N ASP A 203 -23.54 25.44 2.29
CA ASP A 203 -24.92 25.83 2.61
C ASP A 203 -25.01 26.38 4.04
N GLU A 204 -25.46 27.62 4.20
CA GLU A 204 -25.53 28.29 5.50
C GLU A 204 -26.60 27.70 6.43
N LYS A 205 -27.66 27.11 5.86
CA LYS A 205 -28.76 26.51 6.61
C LYS A 205 -28.41 25.07 6.97
N PRO A 206 -28.74 24.60 8.19
CA PRO A 206 -28.59 23.20 8.53
C PRO A 206 -29.42 22.29 7.60
N TYR A 207 -28.83 21.18 7.17
CA TYR A 207 -29.48 20.17 6.32
C TYR A 207 -29.05 18.76 6.73
N HIS A 208 -29.86 17.75 6.37
CA HIS A 208 -29.63 16.35 6.67
C HIS A 208 -29.40 15.53 5.40
N VAL A 209 -28.41 14.66 5.44
CA VAL A 209 -28.09 13.74 4.34
C VAL A 209 -28.11 12.32 4.87
N LEU A 210 -28.86 11.46 4.20
CA LEU A 210 -28.85 10.03 4.44
C LEU A 210 -27.88 9.36 3.46
N PHE A 211 -26.89 8.65 3.99
CA PHE A 211 -25.94 7.86 3.22
C PHE A 211 -26.38 6.39 3.22
N TYR A 212 -26.81 5.90 2.06
CA TYR A 212 -27.20 4.50 1.83
C TYR A 212 -26.06 3.75 1.15
N ASN A 213 -25.32 2.97 1.92
CA ASN A 213 -24.13 2.25 1.47
C ASN A 213 -24.41 0.75 1.31
N LEU A 214 -24.73 0.34 0.07
CA LEU A 214 -24.89 -1.06 -0.26
C LEU A 214 -23.62 -1.60 -0.94
N GLY A 215 -22.77 -2.20 -0.11
CA GLY A 215 -21.49 -2.75 -0.52
C GLY A 215 -21.59 -4.19 -1.04
N ALA A 216 -20.43 -4.83 -1.13
CA ALA A 216 -20.37 -6.22 -1.57
C ALA A 216 -20.94 -7.20 -0.54
N SER A 217 -20.87 -6.90 0.76
CA SER A 217 -21.22 -7.88 1.80
C SER A 217 -22.19 -7.39 2.86
N TYR A 218 -22.48 -6.10 2.95
CA TYR A 218 -23.41 -5.55 3.94
C TYR A 218 -24.02 -4.24 3.43
N LEU A 219 -25.14 -3.88 4.05
CA LEU A 219 -25.83 -2.62 3.88
C LEU A 219 -25.62 -1.78 5.15
N GLN A 220 -25.18 -0.54 4.99
CA GLN A 220 -25.09 0.44 6.08
C GLN A 220 -25.88 1.69 5.71
N VAL A 221 -26.64 2.22 6.67
CA VAL A 221 -27.31 3.52 6.53
C VAL A 221 -26.83 4.43 7.65
N SER A 222 -26.56 5.68 7.32
CA SER A 222 -26.19 6.70 8.31
C SER A 222 -26.79 8.04 7.94
N ILE A 223 -27.20 8.80 8.95
CA ILE A 223 -27.74 10.14 8.74
C ILE A 223 -26.76 11.13 9.32
N ALA A 224 -26.33 12.10 8.51
CA ALA A 224 -25.45 13.18 8.91
C ALA A 224 -26.18 14.51 8.82
N ARG A 225 -25.88 15.40 9.77
CA ARG A 225 -26.31 16.79 9.80
C ARG A 225 -25.13 17.68 9.48
N TYR A 226 -25.36 18.64 8.59
CA TYR A 226 -24.38 19.63 8.17
C TYR A 226 -24.85 20.99 8.66
N PHE A 227 -23.95 21.76 9.29
CA PHE A 227 -24.23 23.13 9.76
C PHE A 227 -22.94 23.88 10.03
N PHE A 228 -23.01 25.21 10.18
CA PHE A 228 -21.87 26.01 10.62
C PHE A 228 -21.85 26.15 12.14
N SER A 229 -20.73 25.78 12.76
CA SER A 229 -20.43 26.12 14.16
C SER A 229 -19.40 27.26 14.23
N LYS A 230 -19.16 27.81 15.42
CA LYS A 230 -18.14 28.86 15.63
C LYS A 230 -16.91 28.27 16.32
N LYS A 231 -15.73 28.50 15.75
CA LYS A 231 -14.42 28.27 16.38
C LYS A 231 -13.58 29.54 16.24
N ASP A 232 -13.11 30.09 17.35
CA ASP A 232 -12.35 31.36 17.38
C ASP A 232 -13.05 32.50 16.61
N ASN A 233 -14.37 32.62 16.78
CA ASN A 233 -15.27 33.54 16.06
C ASN A 233 -15.32 33.39 14.53
N LYS A 234 -14.74 32.32 13.95
CA LYS A 234 -14.85 31.99 12.53
C LYS A 234 -15.90 30.89 12.32
N PRO A 235 -16.75 31.01 11.28
CA PRO A 235 -17.64 29.91 10.90
C PRO A 235 -16.79 28.73 10.45
N ILE A 236 -17.03 27.56 11.03
CA ILE A 236 -16.43 26.30 10.63
C ILE A 236 -17.55 25.33 10.26
N GLU A 237 -17.46 24.77 9.08
CA GLU A 237 -18.37 23.73 8.63
C GLU A 237 -18.25 22.53 9.57
N THR A 238 -19.40 22.03 10.01
CA THR A 238 -19.51 20.97 11.01
C THR A 238 -20.39 19.86 10.48
N VAL A 239 -19.85 18.64 10.50
CA VAL A 239 -20.56 17.40 10.14
C VAL A 239 -20.81 16.62 11.43
N GLU A 240 -22.07 16.34 11.73
CA GLU A 240 -22.48 15.57 12.90
C GLU A 240 -23.23 14.32 12.44
N ILE A 241 -22.72 13.14 12.77
CA ILE A 241 -23.46 11.90 12.54
C ILE A 241 -24.55 11.78 13.60
N LEU A 242 -25.79 11.57 13.18
CA LEU A 242 -26.96 11.44 14.04
C LEU A 242 -27.32 9.97 14.32
N SER A 243 -27.07 9.08 13.36
CA SER A 243 -27.35 7.65 13.54
C SER A 243 -26.56 6.76 12.58
N HIS A 244 -26.41 5.50 13.01
CA HIS A 244 -25.95 4.40 12.19
C HIS A 244 -26.90 3.21 12.32
N SER A 245 -27.16 2.54 11.22
CA SER A 245 -27.85 1.25 11.16
C SER A 245 -27.22 0.37 10.07
N ALA A 246 -27.44 -0.94 10.14
CA ALA A 246 -26.88 -1.86 9.16
C ALA A 246 -27.66 -3.18 9.10
N ASP A 247 -27.56 -3.86 7.95
CA ASP A 247 -27.74 -5.30 7.81
C ASP A 247 -26.39 -5.92 7.42
N ARG A 248 -25.83 -6.73 8.33
CA ARG A 248 -24.49 -7.30 8.24
C ARG A 248 -24.36 -8.42 7.22
N PHE A 249 -25.49 -8.97 6.76
CA PHE A 249 -25.57 -10.15 5.90
C PHE A 249 -26.41 -9.84 4.65
N LEU A 250 -26.34 -8.59 4.16
CA LEU A 250 -27.06 -8.12 2.98
C LEU A 250 -26.12 -7.30 2.09
N GLY A 251 -25.49 -7.95 1.13
CA GLY A 251 -24.64 -7.29 0.14
C GLY A 251 -24.82 -7.85 -1.26
N GLY A 252 -24.03 -7.33 -2.19
CA GLY A 252 -23.97 -7.84 -3.56
C GLY A 252 -23.64 -9.33 -3.67
N ASN A 253 -22.86 -9.90 -2.75
CA ASN A 253 -22.47 -11.32 -2.74
C ASN A 253 -23.64 -12.25 -2.40
N LEU A 254 -24.58 -11.81 -1.55
CA LEU A 254 -25.81 -12.56 -1.29
C LEU A 254 -26.63 -12.72 -2.58
N ILE A 255 -26.72 -11.63 -3.36
CA ILE A 255 -27.40 -11.62 -4.65
C ILE A 255 -26.68 -12.52 -5.64
N ASP A 256 -25.34 -12.51 -5.65
CA ASP A 256 -24.53 -13.43 -6.47
C ASP A 256 -24.84 -14.89 -6.12
N GLY A 257 -24.96 -15.21 -4.83
CA GLY A 257 -25.35 -16.54 -4.35
C GLY A 257 -26.74 -16.97 -4.84
N PHE A 258 -27.74 -16.09 -4.72
CA PHE A 258 -29.09 -16.40 -5.22
C PHE A 258 -29.14 -16.64 -6.73
N ILE A 259 -28.42 -15.81 -7.51
CA ILE A 259 -28.31 -16.01 -8.96
C ILE A 259 -27.61 -17.35 -9.24
N THR A 260 -26.56 -17.68 -8.48
CA THR A 260 -25.81 -18.94 -8.64
C THR A 260 -26.69 -20.16 -8.42
N GLU A 261 -27.49 -20.18 -7.35
CA GLU A 261 -28.42 -21.28 -7.06
C GLU A 261 -29.50 -21.40 -8.15
N SER A 262 -30.04 -20.27 -8.64
CA SER A 262 -30.99 -20.27 -9.76
C SER A 262 -30.38 -20.86 -11.04
N LEU A 263 -29.14 -20.48 -11.37
CA LEU A 263 -28.43 -21.02 -12.53
C LEU A 263 -28.08 -22.50 -12.37
N ALA A 264 -27.76 -22.94 -11.15
CA ALA A 264 -27.53 -24.34 -10.86
C ALA A 264 -28.82 -25.15 -11.06
N ASP A 265 -29.97 -24.68 -10.56
CA ASP A 265 -31.27 -25.36 -10.76
C ASP A 265 -31.63 -25.53 -12.23
N GLU A 266 -31.49 -24.47 -13.02
CA GLU A 266 -31.73 -24.50 -14.46
C GLU A 266 -30.79 -25.50 -15.16
N TYR A 267 -29.50 -25.43 -14.86
CA TYR A 267 -28.50 -26.32 -15.46
C TYR A 267 -28.71 -27.79 -15.09
N GLU A 268 -29.01 -28.09 -13.83
CA GLU A 268 -29.27 -29.48 -13.39
C GLU A 268 -30.53 -30.04 -14.06
N LYS A 269 -31.58 -29.21 -14.20
CA LYS A 269 -32.83 -29.58 -14.87
C LYS A 269 -32.63 -29.88 -16.35
N GLU A 270 -31.84 -29.07 -17.05
CA GLU A 270 -31.61 -29.22 -18.50
C GLU A 270 -30.59 -30.31 -18.82
N SER A 271 -29.48 -30.36 -18.08
CA SER A 271 -28.34 -31.23 -18.40
C SER A 271 -28.42 -32.62 -17.78
N GLY A 272 -29.24 -32.78 -16.73
CA GLY A 272 -29.31 -33.97 -15.87
C GLY A 272 -28.09 -34.17 -14.96
N VAL A 273 -27.11 -33.25 -14.96
CA VAL A 273 -25.87 -33.36 -14.18
C VAL A 273 -25.97 -32.55 -12.90
N LYS A 274 -25.58 -33.15 -11.78
CA LYS A 274 -25.56 -32.49 -10.46
C LYS A 274 -24.35 -31.59 -10.30
N VAL A 275 -24.46 -30.33 -10.75
CA VAL A 275 -23.38 -29.33 -10.68
C VAL A 275 -22.98 -29.01 -9.24
N ARG A 276 -23.91 -29.10 -8.29
CA ARG A 276 -23.66 -28.86 -6.86
C ARG A 276 -22.70 -29.85 -6.22
N ASN A 277 -22.48 -31.01 -6.85
CA ASN A 277 -21.49 -31.99 -6.39
C ASN A 277 -20.04 -31.58 -6.74
N SER A 278 -19.85 -30.48 -7.47
CA SER A 278 -18.54 -29.95 -7.81
C SER A 278 -18.35 -28.54 -7.28
N GLU A 279 -17.54 -28.43 -6.23
CA GLU A 279 -17.07 -27.16 -5.65
C GLU A 279 -16.51 -26.20 -6.71
N LYS A 280 -15.69 -26.73 -7.63
CA LYS A 280 -15.11 -25.97 -8.73
C LYS A 280 -16.16 -25.47 -9.72
N ALA A 281 -17.18 -26.27 -10.02
CA ALA A 281 -18.26 -25.87 -10.93
C ALA A 281 -19.13 -24.78 -10.30
N MET A 282 -19.48 -24.92 -9.01
CA MET A 282 -20.22 -23.89 -8.28
C MET A 282 -19.44 -22.57 -8.19
N LEU A 283 -18.12 -22.62 -7.97
CA LEU A 283 -17.28 -21.42 -8.01
C LEU A 283 -17.28 -20.74 -9.39
N LYS A 284 -17.23 -21.52 -10.49
CA LYS A 284 -17.37 -20.97 -11.85
C LYS A 284 -18.72 -20.29 -12.06
N LEU A 285 -19.82 -20.93 -11.60
CA LEU A 285 -21.16 -20.34 -11.67
C LEU A 285 -21.24 -19.05 -10.86
N TYR A 286 -20.66 -19.02 -9.67
CA TYR A 286 -20.64 -17.83 -8.81
C TYR A 286 -19.90 -16.65 -9.46
N GLN A 287 -18.73 -16.88 -10.04
CA GLN A 287 -18.01 -15.85 -10.78
C GLN A 287 -18.82 -15.35 -11.99
N GLN A 288 -19.49 -16.26 -12.71
CA GLN A 288 -20.34 -15.88 -13.84
C GLN A 288 -21.60 -15.11 -13.40
N ALA A 289 -22.22 -15.50 -12.29
CA ALA A 289 -23.38 -14.83 -11.69
C ALA A 289 -23.03 -13.39 -11.30
N ARG A 290 -21.86 -13.18 -10.68
CA ARG A 290 -21.34 -11.85 -10.35
C ARG A 290 -21.16 -10.97 -11.58
N GLU A 291 -20.59 -11.50 -12.65
CA GLU A 291 -20.42 -10.75 -13.90
C GLU A 291 -21.76 -10.47 -14.59
N ALA A 292 -22.71 -11.42 -14.55
CA ALA A 292 -24.06 -11.21 -15.05
C ALA A 292 -24.80 -10.10 -14.29
N LYS A 293 -24.75 -10.11 -12.95
CA LYS A 293 -25.33 -9.06 -12.08
C LYS A 293 -24.81 -7.67 -12.45
N LYS A 294 -23.49 -7.52 -12.64
CA LYS A 294 -22.87 -6.25 -13.06
C LYS A 294 -23.41 -5.79 -14.42
N LYS A 295 -23.45 -6.69 -15.41
CA LYS A 295 -24.00 -6.39 -16.75
C LYS A 295 -25.47 -5.99 -16.69
N LEU A 296 -26.27 -6.70 -15.90
CA LEU A 296 -27.71 -6.43 -15.71
C LEU A 296 -28.01 -5.13 -14.96
N SER A 297 -27.02 -4.54 -14.28
CA SER A 297 -27.17 -3.21 -13.68
C SER A 297 -27.21 -2.08 -14.72
N SER A 298 -26.69 -2.31 -15.93
CA SER A 298 -26.71 -1.34 -17.05
C SER A 298 -27.52 -1.81 -18.27
N GLY A 299 -27.66 -3.13 -18.47
CA GLY A 299 -28.45 -3.74 -19.54
C GLY A 299 -29.67 -4.53 -19.04
N MET A 300 -30.53 -4.94 -19.97
CA MET A 300 -31.70 -5.79 -19.66
C MET A 300 -31.39 -7.28 -19.65
N THR A 301 -30.34 -7.69 -20.36
CA THR A 301 -29.94 -9.10 -20.51
C THR A 301 -28.43 -9.25 -20.37
N ALA A 302 -27.99 -10.43 -19.92
CA ALA A 302 -26.59 -10.80 -19.87
C ALA A 302 -26.41 -12.22 -20.40
N SER A 303 -25.50 -12.38 -21.37
CA SER A 303 -25.12 -13.69 -21.89
C SER A 303 -24.31 -14.47 -20.85
N LEU A 304 -24.65 -15.74 -20.70
CA LEU A 304 -24.00 -16.69 -19.82
C LEU A 304 -23.24 -17.71 -20.66
N VAL A 305 -21.93 -17.76 -20.50
CA VAL A 305 -21.09 -18.78 -21.12
C VAL A 305 -20.07 -19.25 -20.09
N VAL A 306 -20.17 -20.51 -19.68
CA VAL A 306 -19.19 -21.16 -18.80
C VAL A 306 -18.72 -22.43 -19.46
N GLU A 307 -17.54 -22.36 -20.09
CA GLU A 307 -16.91 -23.48 -20.79
C GLU A 307 -16.50 -24.58 -19.81
N SER A 308 -16.80 -25.83 -20.21
CA SER A 308 -16.47 -27.04 -19.44
C SER A 308 -16.80 -26.88 -17.96
N LEU A 309 -18.06 -26.51 -17.68
CA LEU A 309 -18.58 -26.26 -16.34
C LEU A 309 -18.39 -27.51 -15.46
N ILE A 310 -18.89 -28.65 -15.92
CA ILE A 310 -18.75 -29.97 -15.29
C ILE A 310 -18.85 -31.06 -16.37
N ASP A 311 -18.08 -32.15 -16.25
CA ASP A 311 -18.07 -33.30 -17.18
C ASP A 311 -17.93 -32.93 -18.67
N GLY A 312 -17.16 -31.88 -18.97
CA GLY A 312 -16.96 -31.38 -20.35
C GLY A 312 -18.17 -30.66 -20.94
N LYS A 313 -19.30 -30.58 -20.23
CA LYS A 313 -20.50 -29.84 -20.65
C LYS A 313 -20.33 -28.35 -20.36
N THR A 314 -20.80 -27.53 -21.28
CA THR A 314 -20.74 -26.06 -21.20
C THR A 314 -22.12 -25.52 -20.85
N LEU A 315 -22.18 -24.54 -19.94
CA LEU A 315 -23.40 -23.75 -19.74
C LEU A 315 -23.43 -22.64 -20.80
N LYS A 316 -24.52 -22.56 -21.56
CA LYS A 316 -24.83 -21.44 -22.45
C LYS A 316 -26.25 -20.98 -22.16
N GLY A 317 -26.45 -19.68 -22.01
CA GLY A 317 -27.78 -19.15 -21.74
C GLY A 317 -27.80 -17.63 -21.74
N THR A 318 -28.92 -17.07 -21.30
CA THR A 318 -29.07 -15.64 -21.09
C THR A 318 -29.94 -15.45 -19.86
N VAL A 319 -29.50 -14.59 -18.95
CA VAL A 319 -30.31 -14.14 -17.82
C VAL A 319 -30.81 -12.73 -18.11
N ASN A 320 -32.05 -12.46 -17.75
CA ASN A 320 -32.66 -11.13 -17.87
C ASN A 320 -32.79 -10.47 -16.50
N ARG A 321 -33.06 -9.16 -16.51
CA ARG A 321 -33.21 -8.39 -15.28
C ARG A 321 -34.41 -8.86 -14.46
N GLU A 322 -35.51 -9.21 -15.10
CA GLU A 322 -36.74 -9.66 -14.44
C GLU A 322 -36.52 -10.92 -13.58
N ALA A 323 -35.57 -11.79 -13.96
CA ALA A 323 -35.20 -12.94 -13.15
C ALA A 323 -34.57 -12.53 -11.81
N ILE A 324 -33.67 -11.53 -11.81
CA ILE A 324 -33.10 -11.00 -10.56
C ILE A 324 -34.20 -10.34 -9.72
N ASP A 325 -35.08 -9.57 -10.35
CA ASP A 325 -36.16 -8.87 -9.65
C ASP A 325 -37.06 -9.84 -8.87
N LYS A 326 -37.39 -10.97 -9.50
CA LYS A 326 -38.18 -12.04 -8.89
C LYS A 326 -37.43 -12.74 -7.75
N ILE A 327 -36.13 -12.95 -7.90
CA ILE A 327 -35.26 -13.53 -6.85
C ILE A 327 -35.23 -12.62 -5.61
N LEU A 328 -35.25 -11.30 -5.80
CA LEU A 328 -35.16 -10.32 -4.71
C LEU A 328 -36.51 -9.97 -4.07
N GLU A 329 -37.64 -10.31 -4.69
CA GLU A 329 -38.99 -10.00 -4.20
C GLU A 329 -39.25 -10.42 -2.75
N PRO A 330 -38.83 -11.60 -2.26
CA PRO A 330 -39.02 -11.99 -0.86
C PRO A 330 -38.18 -11.18 0.14
N TYR A 331 -37.15 -10.45 -0.34
CA TYR A 331 -36.14 -9.79 0.49
C TYR A 331 -36.26 -8.26 0.50
N GLN A 332 -37.26 -7.68 -0.17
CA GLN A 332 -37.40 -6.23 -0.34
C GLN A 332 -37.38 -5.46 0.99
N GLU A 333 -38.04 -5.99 2.01
CA GLU A 333 -38.12 -5.34 3.33
C GLU A 333 -36.74 -5.21 4.00
N ARG A 334 -35.82 -6.17 3.78
CA ARG A 334 -34.45 -6.10 4.33
C ARG A 334 -33.65 -4.91 3.77
N PHE A 335 -33.95 -4.46 2.55
CA PHE A 335 -33.32 -3.27 1.96
C PHE A 335 -33.88 -1.95 2.53
N ILE A 336 -35.05 -1.98 3.19
CA ILE A 336 -35.75 -0.81 3.70
C ILE A 336 -35.57 -0.66 5.22
N GLU A 337 -35.55 -1.77 5.95
CA GLU A 337 -35.49 -1.78 7.42
C GLU A 337 -34.33 -0.95 7.99
N PRO A 338 -33.08 -1.01 7.46
CA PRO A 338 -32.00 -0.17 7.97
C PRO A 338 -32.28 1.33 7.83
N VAL A 339 -32.97 1.77 6.77
CA VAL A 339 -33.37 3.17 6.60
C VAL A 339 -34.34 3.60 7.69
N ARG A 340 -35.38 2.79 7.95
CA ARG A 340 -36.37 3.07 9.01
C ARG A 340 -35.70 3.13 10.38
N LYS A 341 -34.78 2.21 10.65
CA LYS A 341 -34.01 2.19 11.90
C LYS A 341 -33.15 3.44 12.06
N ALA A 342 -32.42 3.83 11.01
CA ALA A 342 -31.59 5.04 11.04
C ALA A 342 -32.42 6.31 11.28
N LEU A 343 -33.58 6.45 10.63
CA LEU A 343 -34.50 7.57 10.83
C LEU A 343 -35.03 7.62 12.26
N ASN A 344 -35.50 6.49 12.79
CA ASN A 344 -35.98 6.39 14.17
C ASN A 344 -34.87 6.74 15.18
N ASP A 345 -33.65 6.24 14.94
CA ASP A 345 -32.49 6.57 15.76
C ASP A 345 -32.07 8.05 15.63
N ALA A 346 -32.25 8.68 14.47
CA ALA A 346 -32.00 10.12 14.32
C ALA A 346 -33.16 10.99 14.82
N GLU A 347 -34.29 10.38 15.18
CA GLU A 347 -35.54 11.07 15.53
C GLU A 347 -36.04 11.99 14.41
N LEU A 348 -35.83 11.58 13.16
CA LEU A 348 -36.22 12.30 11.96
C LEU A 348 -37.26 11.51 11.17
N LYS A 349 -38.11 12.24 10.47
CA LYS A 349 -38.98 11.69 9.43
C LYS A 349 -38.25 11.70 8.08
N ILE A 350 -38.71 10.88 7.15
CA ILE A 350 -38.09 10.79 5.81
C ILE A 350 -38.16 12.12 5.06
N GLU A 351 -39.21 12.93 5.29
CA GLU A 351 -39.40 14.24 4.66
C GLU A 351 -38.41 15.30 5.17
N GLU A 352 -37.71 15.04 6.28
CA GLU A 352 -36.68 15.92 6.86
C GLU A 352 -35.27 15.62 6.33
N ILE A 353 -35.15 14.65 5.41
CA ILE A 353 -33.91 14.31 4.72
C ILE A 353 -33.81 15.10 3.42
N ASP A 354 -32.84 16.01 3.34
CA ASP A 354 -32.64 16.88 2.18
C ASP A 354 -31.97 16.14 1.00
N SER A 355 -31.16 15.11 1.27
CA SER A 355 -30.48 14.32 0.25
C SER A 355 -30.37 12.85 0.65
N PHE A 356 -30.79 11.95 -0.24
CA PHE A 356 -30.64 10.50 -0.08
C PHE A 356 -29.49 10.00 -0.96
N GLU A 357 -28.27 10.02 -0.44
CA GLU A 357 -27.04 9.75 -1.18
C GLU A 357 -26.76 8.24 -1.29
N MET A 358 -26.68 7.73 -2.53
CA MET A 358 -26.44 6.32 -2.82
C MET A 358 -24.93 6.05 -3.01
N ILE A 359 -24.36 5.20 -2.16
CA ILE A 359 -22.95 4.78 -2.24
C ILE A 359 -22.81 3.25 -2.18
N GLY A 360 -21.61 2.74 -2.50
CA GLY A 360 -21.33 1.30 -2.52
C GLY A 360 -21.73 0.62 -3.84
N GLY A 361 -20.97 -0.39 -4.25
CA GLY A 361 -21.07 -0.98 -5.59
C GLY A 361 -22.44 -1.56 -5.96
N ALA A 362 -23.11 -2.21 -5.02
CA ALA A 362 -24.38 -2.89 -5.25
C ALA A 362 -25.60 -1.94 -5.20
N SER A 363 -25.42 -0.67 -4.78
CA SER A 363 -26.45 0.37 -4.89
C SER A 363 -26.86 0.68 -6.34
N ARG A 364 -26.04 0.27 -7.32
CA ARG A 364 -26.29 0.44 -8.75
C ARG A 364 -27.37 -0.49 -9.31
N ILE A 365 -27.79 -1.50 -8.56
CA ILE A 365 -28.79 -2.46 -9.00
C ILE A 365 -30.15 -1.72 -9.13
N PRO A 366 -30.73 -1.63 -10.34
CA PRO A 366 -31.94 -0.82 -10.57
C PRO A 366 -33.13 -1.24 -9.72
N ASN A 367 -33.33 -2.56 -9.55
CA ASN A 367 -34.40 -3.11 -8.71
C ASN A 367 -34.39 -2.53 -7.28
N ILE A 368 -33.21 -2.42 -6.68
CA ILE A 368 -33.04 -1.91 -5.31
C ILE A 368 -33.39 -0.42 -5.26
N GLN A 369 -32.99 0.35 -6.28
CA GLN A 369 -33.35 1.76 -6.39
C GLN A 369 -34.86 1.94 -6.52
N ASP A 370 -35.53 1.09 -7.29
CA ASP A 370 -36.98 1.13 -7.48
C ASP A 370 -37.73 0.74 -6.20
N ILE A 371 -37.23 -0.27 -5.46
CA ILE A 371 -37.75 -0.62 -4.13
C ILE A 371 -37.69 0.60 -3.20
N LEU A 372 -36.55 1.30 -3.14
CA LEU A 372 -36.38 2.46 -2.27
C LEU A 372 -37.31 3.61 -2.69
N LYS A 373 -37.33 3.99 -3.97
CA LYS A 373 -38.19 5.06 -4.50
C LYS A 373 -39.67 4.78 -4.24
N LYS A 374 -40.13 3.56 -4.52
CA LYS A 374 -41.53 3.17 -4.37
C LYS A 374 -41.98 3.15 -2.92
N ASN A 375 -41.17 2.56 -2.03
CA ASN A 375 -41.57 2.33 -0.64
C ASN A 375 -41.31 3.53 0.28
N LEU A 376 -40.27 4.32 0.01
CA LEU A 376 -39.91 5.49 0.83
C LEU A 376 -40.38 6.81 0.22
N LYS A 377 -40.78 6.82 -1.07
CA LYS A 377 -41.20 8.03 -1.81
C LYS A 377 -40.14 9.13 -1.81
N VAL A 378 -38.89 8.74 -2.02
CA VAL A 378 -37.72 9.63 -2.04
C VAL A 378 -37.11 9.76 -3.43
N GLU A 379 -36.44 10.87 -3.67
CA GLU A 379 -35.51 11.01 -4.78
C GLU A 379 -34.11 10.56 -4.36
N LEU A 380 -33.47 9.75 -5.19
CA LEU A 380 -32.12 9.24 -4.93
C LEU A 380 -31.08 10.21 -5.52
N SER A 381 -30.04 10.48 -4.75
CA SER A 381 -28.93 11.36 -5.09
C SER A 381 -27.65 10.55 -5.38
N TYR A 382 -26.85 11.07 -6.32
CA TYR A 382 -25.61 10.45 -6.81
C TYR A 382 -24.50 11.50 -6.94
N ASN A 383 -24.40 12.40 -5.96
CA ASN A 383 -23.42 13.48 -5.96
C ASN A 383 -22.00 12.97 -5.72
N LEU A 384 -21.87 11.84 -5.05
CA LEU A 384 -20.61 11.18 -4.76
C LEU A 384 -20.32 10.09 -5.80
N ASN A 385 -19.04 9.92 -6.12
CA ASN A 385 -18.61 8.69 -6.76
C ASN A 385 -18.73 7.54 -5.73
N PRO A 386 -19.64 6.57 -5.94
CA PRO A 386 -19.99 5.57 -4.94
C PRO A 386 -18.84 4.59 -4.62
N ASP A 387 -17.78 4.54 -5.43
CA ASP A 387 -16.63 3.66 -5.22
C ASP A 387 -15.40 4.38 -4.62
N GLU A 388 -15.30 5.71 -4.75
CA GLU A 388 -14.10 6.48 -4.38
C GLU A 388 -14.33 7.40 -3.16
N ALA A 389 -15.57 7.79 -2.90
CA ALA A 389 -15.92 8.78 -1.88
C ALA A 389 -15.44 8.40 -0.46
N ILE A 390 -15.53 7.12 -0.11
CA ILE A 390 -15.10 6.60 1.20
C ILE A 390 -13.58 6.73 1.36
N ALA A 391 -12.81 6.40 0.32
CA ALA A 391 -11.34 6.49 0.35
C ALA A 391 -10.88 7.95 0.42
N HIS A 392 -11.52 8.84 -0.35
CA HIS A 392 -11.27 10.28 -0.27
C HIS A 392 -11.61 10.84 1.12
N GLY A 393 -12.76 10.47 1.66
CA GLY A 393 -13.18 10.81 3.03
C GLY A 393 -12.15 10.42 4.09
N ALA A 394 -11.62 9.20 3.99
CA ALA A 394 -10.58 8.73 4.88
C ALA A 394 -9.27 9.54 4.72
N ALA A 395 -8.90 9.89 3.49
CA ALA A 395 -7.70 10.70 3.25
C ALA A 395 -7.85 12.14 3.76
N ILE A 396 -9.06 12.72 3.68
CA ILE A 396 -9.38 14.04 4.24
C ILE A 396 -9.25 14.03 5.76
N PHE A 397 -9.80 12.99 6.38
CA PHE A 397 -9.64 12.77 7.80
C PHE A 397 -8.16 12.68 8.17
N ALA A 398 -7.39 11.85 7.45
CA ALA A 398 -5.96 11.68 7.69
C ALA A 398 -5.18 13.00 7.53
N ALA A 399 -5.51 13.80 6.51
CA ALA A 399 -4.89 15.10 6.27
C ALA A 399 -5.12 16.09 7.42
N ASN A 400 -6.29 16.07 8.06
CA ASN A 400 -6.60 16.92 9.22
C ASN A 400 -5.72 16.64 10.45
N TYR A 401 -5.12 15.44 10.55
CA TYR A 401 -4.19 15.09 11.63
C TYR A 401 -2.76 15.55 11.38
N THR A 402 -2.44 15.97 10.14
CA THR A 402 -1.09 16.36 9.75
C THR A 402 -0.97 17.87 9.54
N SER A 403 0.05 18.48 10.15
CA SER A 403 0.31 19.92 9.99
C SER A 403 0.90 20.30 8.63
N THR A 404 1.33 19.33 7.83
CA THR A 404 1.99 19.50 6.53
C THR A 404 1.00 19.53 5.35
N MET A 405 -0.25 19.11 5.57
CA MET A 405 -1.30 19.08 4.55
C MET A 405 -2.26 20.25 4.75
N GLN A 406 -2.58 20.98 3.69
CA GLN A 406 -3.59 22.03 3.71
C GLN A 406 -4.89 21.49 3.13
N VAL A 407 -5.87 21.23 4.00
CA VAL A 407 -7.24 20.86 3.63
C VAL A 407 -8.23 21.86 4.25
N LYS A 408 -9.43 21.95 3.67
CA LYS A 408 -10.52 22.76 4.24
C LYS A 408 -10.80 22.27 5.66
N PRO A 409 -10.74 23.13 6.70
CA PRO A 409 -10.98 22.70 8.06
C PRO A 409 -12.46 22.37 8.24
N ILE A 410 -12.75 21.10 8.44
CA ILE A 410 -14.10 20.60 8.74
C ILE A 410 -14.08 20.03 10.15
N ARG A 411 -14.99 20.52 11.00
CA ARG A 411 -15.24 19.87 12.29
C ARG A 411 -16.14 18.68 12.05
N PHE A 412 -15.85 17.55 12.70
CA PHE A 412 -16.73 16.40 12.63
C PHE A 412 -16.97 15.81 14.02
N SER A 413 -18.11 15.15 14.18
CA SER A 413 -18.45 14.35 15.34
C SER A 413 -19.15 13.08 14.89
N ASP A 414 -18.71 11.95 15.45
CA ASP A 414 -19.31 10.63 15.23
C ASP A 414 -19.80 10.07 16.58
N LEU A 415 -20.50 8.94 16.57
CA LEU A 415 -21.13 8.34 17.74
C LEU A 415 -20.90 6.83 17.85
N ILE A 416 -21.09 6.29 19.06
CA ILE A 416 -21.10 4.85 19.29
C ILE A 416 -22.47 4.26 18.88
N PRO A 417 -22.51 3.19 18.05
CA PRO A 417 -23.77 2.64 17.53
C PRO A 417 -24.44 1.61 18.45
N PHE A 418 -23.90 1.39 19.66
CA PHE A 418 -24.37 0.40 20.63
C PHE A 418 -24.25 0.93 22.06
N ASP A 419 -24.99 0.32 22.99
CA ASP A 419 -24.87 0.64 24.42
C ASP A 419 -23.64 -0.06 25.02
N VAL A 420 -23.02 0.59 26.01
CA VAL A 420 -21.94 0.04 26.84
C VAL A 420 -22.37 0.12 28.30
N VAL A 421 -22.31 -1.02 28.98
CA VAL A 421 -22.70 -1.18 30.38
C VAL A 421 -21.47 -1.61 31.20
N ALA A 422 -21.29 -1.02 32.38
CA ALA A 422 -20.32 -1.47 33.36
C ALA A 422 -21.04 -2.23 34.48
N LYS A 423 -20.58 -3.43 34.80
CA LYS A 423 -21.03 -4.26 35.92
C LYS A 423 -19.91 -4.37 36.95
N PHE A 424 -20.27 -4.23 38.22
CA PHE A 424 -19.33 -4.20 39.34
C PHE A 424 -19.59 -5.41 40.24
N TYR A 425 -18.52 -6.13 40.59
CA TYR A 425 -18.56 -7.32 41.44
C TYR A 425 -17.53 -7.21 42.56
N SER A 426 -17.77 -7.88 43.68
CA SER A 426 -16.74 -8.09 44.71
C SER A 426 -15.68 -9.07 44.21
N GLU A 427 -14.42 -8.84 44.57
CA GLU A 427 -13.39 -9.88 44.40
C GLU A 427 -13.29 -10.80 45.62
N VAL A 428 -13.93 -10.47 46.74
CA VAL A 428 -13.92 -11.27 47.98
C VAL A 428 -14.89 -12.44 47.87
N ASP A 429 -16.18 -12.15 47.67
CA ASP A 429 -17.26 -13.17 47.63
C ASP A 429 -17.80 -13.44 46.21
N LYS A 430 -17.32 -12.69 45.21
CA LYS A 430 -17.79 -12.73 43.81
C LYS A 430 -19.24 -12.29 43.61
N GLU A 431 -19.85 -11.63 44.60
CA GLU A 431 -21.21 -11.12 44.48
C GLU A 431 -21.28 -9.89 43.57
N PHE A 432 -22.42 -9.73 42.90
CA PHE A 432 -22.72 -8.58 42.07
C PHE A 432 -23.13 -7.38 42.93
N TYR A 433 -22.51 -6.22 42.69
CA TYR A 433 -22.82 -4.98 43.39
C TYR A 433 -23.84 -4.13 42.65
N MET A 434 -23.51 -3.73 41.42
CA MET A 434 -24.33 -2.82 40.64
C MET A 434 -23.99 -2.88 39.15
N GLU A 435 -24.90 -2.39 38.33
CA GLU A 435 -24.65 -2.11 36.92
C GLU A 435 -25.01 -0.68 36.57
N LYS A 436 -24.31 -0.12 35.58
CA LYS A 436 -24.58 1.21 35.07
C LYS A 436 -24.36 1.22 33.56
N LYS A 437 -25.36 1.68 32.81
CA LYS A 437 -25.15 2.08 31.41
C LYS A 437 -24.21 3.29 31.39
N ILE A 438 -23.01 3.09 30.88
CA ILE A 438 -21.96 4.09 30.79
C ILE A 438 -22.18 4.92 29.53
N PHE A 439 -22.19 4.27 28.38
CA PHE A 439 -22.46 4.93 27.10
C PHE A 439 -23.76 4.40 26.53
N SER A 440 -24.64 5.32 26.13
CA SER A 440 -25.80 4.97 25.32
C SER A 440 -25.42 4.99 23.85
N LYS A 441 -26.11 4.21 23.02
CA LYS A 441 -26.14 4.43 21.58
C LYS A 441 -26.42 5.92 21.32
N LYS A 442 -25.68 6.52 20.39
CA LYS A 442 -25.61 7.97 20.10
C LYS A 442 -24.65 8.79 20.96
N THR A 443 -24.03 8.22 22.00
CA THR A 443 -22.96 8.93 22.72
C THR A 443 -21.84 9.29 21.73
N SER A 444 -21.45 10.56 21.69
CA SER A 444 -20.39 11.04 20.81
C SER A 444 -19.04 10.38 21.12
N LEU A 445 -18.28 10.05 20.09
CA LEU A 445 -16.91 9.57 20.26
C LEU A 445 -16.03 10.64 20.93
N GLY A 446 -15.10 10.21 21.78
CA GLY A 446 -14.28 11.09 22.62
C GLY A 446 -14.95 11.50 23.95
N SER A 447 -16.14 11.00 24.26
CA SER A 447 -16.84 11.30 25.52
C SER A 447 -16.24 10.57 26.72
N MET A 448 -16.31 11.21 27.88
CA MET A 448 -15.95 10.63 29.17
C MET A 448 -17.15 10.62 30.11
N GLU A 449 -17.42 9.48 30.73
CA GLU A 449 -18.50 9.28 31.69
C GLU A 449 -17.92 8.94 33.06
N LYS A 450 -18.43 9.59 34.10
CA LYS A 450 -17.92 9.45 35.46
C LYS A 450 -18.94 8.75 36.36
N LEU A 451 -18.47 7.81 37.17
CA LEU A 451 -19.28 7.10 38.15
C LEU A 451 -18.62 7.17 39.53
N ALA A 452 -19.42 7.31 40.58
CA ALA A 452 -18.96 7.34 41.96
C ALA A 452 -19.84 6.46 42.85
N PHE A 453 -19.24 5.64 43.70
CA PHE A 453 -19.93 4.93 44.79
C PHE A 453 -18.95 4.54 45.90
N ILE A 454 -19.46 4.15 47.07
CA ILE A 454 -18.64 3.83 48.24
C ILE A 454 -18.40 2.33 48.30
N GLN A 455 -17.13 1.94 48.44
CA GLN A 455 -16.72 0.55 48.61
C GLN A 455 -15.30 0.51 49.21
N SER A 456 -15.03 -0.48 50.06
CA SER A 456 -13.76 -0.69 50.74
C SER A 456 -13.04 -1.98 50.36
N GLU A 457 -13.67 -2.85 49.57
CA GLU A 457 -13.08 -4.12 49.10
C GLU A 457 -12.59 -4.02 47.66
N ASP A 458 -11.65 -4.89 47.29
CA ASP A 458 -11.22 -5.06 45.90
C ASP A 458 -12.41 -5.44 45.02
N ILE A 459 -12.48 -4.85 43.84
CA ILE A 459 -13.62 -5.04 42.94
C ILE A 459 -13.20 -5.48 41.55
N ARG A 460 -14.11 -6.17 40.88
CA ARG A 460 -14.05 -6.43 39.44
C ARG A 460 -15.04 -5.56 38.70
N VAL A 461 -14.58 -4.85 37.68
CA VAL A 461 -15.42 -4.07 36.77
C VAL A 461 -15.46 -4.77 35.42
N VAL A 462 -16.61 -5.24 34.97
CA VAL A 462 -16.80 -5.87 33.66
C VAL A 462 -17.50 -4.88 32.74
N LEU A 463 -16.92 -4.61 31.58
CA LEU A 463 -17.57 -3.84 30.52
C LEU A 463 -18.28 -4.78 29.56
N GLU A 464 -19.54 -4.50 29.27
CA GLU A 464 -20.38 -5.19 28.28
C GLU A 464 -20.74 -4.25 27.14
N ALA A 465 -20.61 -4.72 25.91
CA ALA A 465 -21.13 -4.06 24.72
C ALA A 465 -22.39 -4.76 24.23
N HIS A 466 -23.46 -4.00 24.03
CA HIS A 466 -24.76 -4.50 23.59
C HIS A 466 -24.88 -4.31 22.07
N TYR A 467 -24.21 -5.18 21.31
CA TYR A 467 -24.37 -5.22 19.86
C TYR A 467 -25.79 -5.68 19.49
N SER A 468 -26.33 -5.24 18.35
CA SER A 468 -27.75 -5.37 17.96
C SER A 468 -28.51 -6.59 18.52
N ASN A 469 -27.96 -7.80 18.40
CA ASN A 469 -28.61 -9.05 18.84
C ASN A 469 -27.76 -9.85 19.86
N LYS A 470 -26.68 -9.27 20.40
CA LYS A 470 -25.74 -9.98 21.27
C LYS A 470 -25.11 -9.04 22.29
N VAL A 471 -25.18 -9.44 23.57
CA VAL A 471 -24.38 -8.84 24.63
C VAL A 471 -23.03 -9.56 24.69
N VAL A 472 -21.95 -8.81 24.75
CA VAL A 472 -20.58 -9.32 24.79
C VAL A 472 -19.84 -8.63 25.92
N GLU A 473 -19.33 -9.41 26.87
CA GLU A 473 -18.33 -8.93 27.82
C GLU A 473 -17.05 -8.62 27.04
N VAL A 474 -16.68 -7.33 26.98
CA VAL A 474 -15.54 -6.89 26.17
C VAL A 474 -14.24 -7.00 26.94
N THR A 475 -14.22 -6.53 28.18
CA THR A 475 -13.04 -6.49 29.04
C THR A 475 -13.46 -6.47 30.51
N SER A 476 -12.56 -6.89 31.39
CA SER A 476 -12.73 -6.78 32.84
C SER A 476 -11.50 -6.15 33.49
N TYR A 477 -11.72 -5.38 34.55
CA TYR A 477 -10.68 -4.73 35.32
C TYR A 477 -10.74 -5.20 36.76
N HIS A 478 -9.61 -5.69 37.29
CA HIS A 478 -9.41 -5.87 38.72
C HIS A 478 -8.91 -4.55 39.31
N ILE A 479 -9.57 -4.04 40.35
CA ILE A 479 -9.26 -2.76 40.99
C ILE A 479 -8.86 -3.00 42.45
N ASP A 480 -7.63 -2.63 42.78
CA ASP A 480 -7.07 -2.79 44.13
C ASP A 480 -7.58 -1.64 45.02
N VAL A 481 -8.43 -1.95 46.00
CA VAL A 481 -9.12 -0.97 46.87
C VAL A 481 -8.79 -1.20 48.35
N ALA A 482 -8.71 -2.46 48.77
CA ALA A 482 -8.70 -2.84 50.19
C ALA A 482 -7.52 -2.23 50.96
N ASP A 483 -6.32 -2.28 50.39
CA ASP A 483 -5.13 -1.71 51.01
C ASP A 483 -5.22 -0.19 51.15
N VAL A 484 -5.81 0.49 50.16
CA VAL A 484 -6.02 1.94 50.18
C VAL A 484 -7.07 2.32 51.23
N ALA A 485 -8.20 1.61 51.26
CA ALA A 485 -9.26 1.81 52.25
C ALA A 485 -8.73 1.67 53.68
N LYS A 486 -7.96 0.60 53.93
CA LYS A 486 -7.32 0.33 55.21
C LYS A 486 -6.30 1.39 55.60
N ALA A 487 -5.48 1.86 54.66
CA ALA A 487 -4.48 2.89 54.91
C ALA A 487 -5.11 4.26 55.21
N VAL A 488 -6.24 4.57 54.57
CA VAL A 488 -6.97 5.84 54.79
C VAL A 488 -7.73 5.81 56.12
N GLY A 489 -8.30 4.67 56.53
CA GLY A 489 -9.02 4.52 57.79
C GLY A 489 -10.31 5.36 57.89
N LYS A 490 -10.82 5.84 56.75
CA LYS A 490 -12.07 6.59 56.60
C LYS A 490 -12.89 5.95 55.49
N GLU A 491 -14.17 6.30 55.42
CA GLU A 491 -15.02 5.95 54.27
C GLU A 491 -14.44 6.55 52.99
N ILE A 492 -14.28 5.71 51.96
CA ILE A 492 -13.74 6.11 50.65
C ILE A 492 -14.82 6.01 49.59
N ALA A 493 -14.90 7.01 48.72
CA ALA A 493 -15.69 6.96 47.49
C ALA A 493 -14.78 6.56 46.33
N LEU A 494 -15.12 5.48 45.63
CA LEU A 494 -14.47 5.09 44.38
C LEU A 494 -15.03 5.94 43.25
N LEU A 495 -14.14 6.57 42.48
CA LEU A 495 -14.45 7.37 41.30
C LEU A 495 -13.87 6.67 40.07
N PHE A 496 -14.72 6.41 39.08
CA PHE A 496 -14.34 5.81 37.80
C PHE A 496 -14.57 6.80 36.67
N GLY A 497 -13.60 6.90 35.76
CA GLY A 497 -13.73 7.62 34.49
C GLY A 497 -13.67 6.63 33.33
N PHE A 498 -14.78 6.44 32.64
CA PHE A 498 -14.87 5.63 31.43
C PHE A 498 -14.76 6.53 30.20
N VAL A 499 -14.05 6.08 29.18
CA VAL A 499 -13.87 6.83 27.92
C VAL A 499 -14.26 5.95 26.75
N VAL A 500 -14.91 6.55 25.75
CA VAL A 500 -14.97 6.03 24.39
C VAL A 500 -14.05 6.91 23.53
N ASP A 501 -13.00 6.34 22.95
CA ASP A 501 -12.04 7.12 22.17
C ASP A 501 -12.59 7.49 20.78
N LEU A 502 -11.79 8.23 20.01
CA LEU A 502 -12.14 8.64 18.64
C LEU A 502 -12.18 7.46 17.63
N ASN A 503 -11.68 6.29 18.01
CA ASN A 503 -11.74 5.06 17.20
C ASN A 503 -12.99 4.22 17.52
N GLY A 504 -13.79 4.62 18.51
CA GLY A 504 -14.97 3.89 18.97
C GLY A 504 -14.65 2.78 19.98
N LEU A 505 -13.54 2.88 20.72
CA LEU A 505 -13.11 1.89 21.71
C LEU A 505 -13.50 2.36 23.11
N PRO A 506 -14.47 1.70 23.79
CA PRO A 506 -14.78 1.97 25.19
C PRO A 506 -13.78 1.27 26.11
N PHE A 507 -13.34 1.97 27.18
CA PHE A 507 -12.45 1.43 28.21
C PHE A 507 -12.54 2.20 29.53
N LEU A 508 -12.04 1.61 30.61
CA LEU A 508 -11.85 2.30 31.89
C LEU A 508 -10.54 3.10 31.86
N TYR A 509 -10.64 4.43 31.78
CA TYR A 509 -9.49 5.32 31.67
C TYR A 509 -8.79 5.52 33.02
N GLU A 510 -9.56 5.76 34.08
CA GLU A 510 -9.02 6.06 35.39
C GLU A 510 -9.93 5.61 36.53
N SER A 511 -9.31 5.25 37.66
CA SER A 511 -9.97 4.90 38.91
C SER A 511 -9.26 5.55 40.10
N TYR A 512 -10.02 6.14 41.03
CA TYR A 512 -9.51 6.82 42.21
C TYR A 512 -10.32 6.49 43.47
N ALA A 513 -9.65 6.40 44.62
CA ALA A 513 -10.31 6.49 45.92
C ALA A 513 -10.27 7.94 46.42
N GLN A 514 -11.42 8.51 46.72
CA GLN A 514 -11.58 9.85 47.27
C GLN A 514 -12.09 9.82 48.71
N TYR A 515 -11.50 10.63 49.58
CA TYR A 515 -11.88 10.71 51.00
C TYR A 515 -11.72 12.13 51.56
N ASP A 516 -12.31 12.35 52.72
CA ASP A 516 -12.23 13.62 53.44
C ASP A 516 -10.85 13.82 54.09
N GLY A 517 -10.17 14.89 53.68
CA GLY A 517 -8.96 15.39 54.31
C GLY A 517 -9.23 16.02 55.67
N GLU A 518 -8.16 16.43 56.35
CA GLU A 518 -8.23 17.04 57.69
C GLU A 518 -8.47 18.56 57.63
N ASN A 519 -8.13 19.19 56.49
CA ASN A 519 -8.28 20.62 56.31
C ASN A 519 -9.73 21.01 56.04
N LYS A 520 -10.21 21.99 56.82
CA LYS A 520 -11.53 22.60 56.66
C LYS A 520 -11.36 24.06 56.26
N LYS A 521 -11.99 24.47 55.16
CA LYS A 521 -12.04 25.86 54.70
C LYS A 521 -13.46 26.39 54.90
N THR A 522 -13.60 27.63 55.33
CA THR A 522 -14.91 28.28 55.40
C THR A 522 -15.13 29.06 54.11
N ALA A 523 -16.18 28.73 53.37
CA ALA A 523 -16.59 29.46 52.18
C ALA A 523 -17.19 30.83 52.55
N ASN A 524 -17.28 31.73 51.58
CA ASN A 524 -17.73 33.11 51.80
C ASN A 524 -19.18 33.23 52.32
N ASP A 525 -19.97 32.15 52.21
CA ASP A 525 -21.34 32.02 52.71
C ASP A 525 -21.42 31.37 54.11
N GLY A 526 -20.28 31.07 54.73
CA GLY A 526 -20.20 30.42 56.04
C GLY A 526 -20.22 28.89 56.00
N GLN A 527 -20.30 28.24 54.83
CA GLN A 527 -20.21 26.78 54.74
C GLN A 527 -18.80 26.28 55.03
N VAL A 528 -18.71 25.25 55.88
CA VAL A 528 -17.44 24.54 56.12
C VAL A 528 -17.23 23.49 55.03
N LEU A 529 -16.31 23.76 54.11
CA LEU A 529 -15.87 22.85 53.06
C LEU A 529 -14.71 22.00 53.56
N VAL A 530 -14.87 20.68 53.52
CA VAL A 530 -13.79 19.73 53.80
C VAL A 530 -13.00 19.51 52.51
N GLU A 531 -11.67 19.58 52.60
CA GLU A 531 -10.79 19.28 51.47
C GLU A 531 -10.91 17.80 51.09
N LYS A 532 -11.23 17.49 49.83
CA LYS A 532 -11.23 16.13 49.31
C LYS A 532 -9.81 15.75 48.86
N LYS A 533 -9.31 14.61 49.32
CA LYS A 533 -8.07 13.99 48.82
C LYS A 533 -8.41 12.81 47.91
N SER A 534 -7.59 12.56 46.90
CA SER A 534 -7.78 11.46 45.95
C SER A 534 -6.48 10.68 45.76
N ILE A 535 -6.58 9.35 45.75
CA ILE A 535 -5.49 8.41 45.50
C ILE A 535 -5.85 7.61 44.24
N LYS A 536 -4.95 7.55 43.25
CA LYS A 536 -5.16 6.74 42.05
C LYS A 536 -5.06 5.26 42.43
N LEU A 537 -6.02 4.45 41.98
CA LEU A 537 -6.05 3.03 42.24
C LEU A 537 -5.24 2.27 41.18
N ASN A 538 -4.68 1.13 41.58
CA ASN A 538 -4.12 0.19 40.65
C ASN A 538 -5.26 -0.57 39.98
N GLN A 539 -5.15 -0.73 38.66
CA GLN A 539 -6.12 -1.47 37.86
C GLN A 539 -5.40 -2.40 36.91
N THR A 540 -5.85 -3.66 36.84
CA THR A 540 -5.34 -4.68 35.91
C THR A 540 -6.43 -5.09 34.94
N GLU A 541 -6.18 -4.94 33.64
CA GLU A 541 -7.13 -5.28 32.57
C GLU A 541 -6.99 -6.74 32.12
N ILE A 542 -8.13 -7.39 31.89
CA ILE A 542 -8.25 -8.74 31.36
C ILE A 542 -9.27 -8.69 30.22
N GLU A 543 -8.78 -8.88 28.99
CA GLU A 543 -9.61 -8.94 27.79
C GLU A 543 -10.50 -10.20 27.80
N LEU A 544 -11.80 -10.00 27.53
CA LEU A 544 -12.82 -11.05 27.57
C LEU A 544 -13.46 -11.32 26.20
N GLU A 545 -13.44 -10.33 25.31
CA GLU A 545 -14.03 -10.47 23.97
C GLU A 545 -13.36 -11.61 23.19
N LEU A 546 -14.18 -12.39 22.47
CA LEU A 546 -13.69 -13.39 21.52
C LEU A 546 -13.77 -12.86 20.08
N PRO A 547 -12.80 -13.22 19.20
CA PRO A 547 -11.57 -13.90 19.58
C PRO A 547 -10.70 -13.01 20.46
N LYS A 548 -9.85 -13.59 21.31
CA LYS A 548 -9.03 -12.76 22.21
C LYS A 548 -8.20 -11.77 21.41
N VAL A 549 -8.13 -10.53 21.92
CA VAL A 549 -7.36 -9.43 21.34
C VAL A 549 -5.92 -9.87 21.10
N LEU A 550 -5.36 -9.49 19.96
CA LEU A 550 -3.95 -9.72 19.64
C LEU A 550 -3.05 -9.13 20.73
N LYS A 551 -2.14 -9.96 21.25
CA LYS A 551 -1.05 -9.53 22.11
C LYS A 551 0.16 -9.13 21.27
N LEU A 552 1.10 -8.41 21.88
CA LEU A 552 2.36 -8.05 21.22
C LEU A 552 3.11 -9.26 20.66
N ALA A 553 3.06 -10.40 21.35
CA ALA A 553 3.65 -11.65 20.86
C ALA A 553 3.00 -12.14 19.55
N ASP A 554 1.67 -12.05 19.46
CA ASP A 554 0.92 -12.42 18.26
C ASP A 554 1.27 -11.49 17.09
N VAL A 555 1.36 -10.18 17.35
CA VAL A 555 1.78 -9.18 16.35
C VAL A 555 3.20 -9.44 15.85
N ASN A 556 4.13 -9.75 16.75
CA ASN A 556 5.52 -10.09 16.38
C ASN A 556 5.59 -11.38 15.56
N LEU A 557 4.76 -12.38 15.88
CA LEU A 557 4.66 -13.61 15.09
C LEU A 557 4.20 -13.31 13.67
N MET A 558 3.16 -12.49 13.50
CA MET A 558 2.68 -12.07 12.17
C MET A 558 3.77 -11.33 11.38
N ILE A 559 4.57 -10.48 12.04
CA ILE A 559 5.71 -9.79 11.40
C ILE A 559 6.76 -10.80 10.96
N SER A 560 7.07 -11.81 11.77
CA SER A 560 8.01 -12.88 11.41
C SER A 560 7.51 -13.72 10.23
N HIS A 561 6.22 -14.06 10.19
CA HIS A 561 5.63 -14.74 9.04
C HIS A 561 5.68 -13.89 7.77
N LEU A 562 5.39 -12.58 7.88
CA LEU A 562 5.49 -11.65 6.76
C LEU A 562 6.92 -11.63 6.18
N GLU A 563 7.95 -11.57 7.03
CA GLU A 563 9.35 -11.59 6.61
C GLU A 563 9.74 -12.94 5.97
N MET A 564 9.23 -14.06 6.50
CA MET A 564 9.40 -15.36 5.88
C MET A 564 8.83 -15.38 4.45
N PHE A 565 7.63 -14.82 4.23
CA PHE A 565 7.06 -14.75 2.88
C PHE A 565 7.91 -13.88 1.95
N ARG A 566 8.40 -12.72 2.41
CA ARG A 566 9.31 -11.86 1.62
C ARG A 566 10.57 -12.59 1.21
N GLN A 567 11.19 -13.31 2.14
CA GLN A 567 12.44 -14.02 1.88
C GLN A 567 12.22 -15.13 0.83
N ARG A 568 11.13 -15.90 0.94
CA ARG A 568 10.78 -16.92 -0.08
C ARG A 568 10.53 -16.30 -1.46
N GLU A 569 9.79 -15.19 -1.51
CA GLU A 569 9.50 -14.46 -2.76
C GLU A 569 10.79 -13.92 -3.41
N LYS A 570 11.70 -13.39 -2.59
CA LYS A 570 13.01 -12.93 -3.03
C LYS A 570 13.84 -14.09 -3.60
N GLU A 571 13.91 -15.22 -2.91
CA GLU A 571 14.63 -16.41 -3.38
C GLU A 571 14.10 -16.90 -4.74
N VAL A 572 12.77 -16.95 -4.91
CA VAL A 572 12.15 -17.29 -6.20
C VAL A 572 12.50 -16.27 -7.27
N THR A 573 12.41 -14.98 -6.96
CA THR A 573 12.71 -13.90 -7.92
C THR A 573 14.17 -13.94 -8.36
N ASP A 574 15.09 -14.10 -7.41
CA ASP A 574 16.53 -14.22 -7.66
C ASP A 574 16.83 -15.48 -8.49
N LEU A 575 16.12 -16.58 -8.25
CA LEU A 575 16.24 -17.80 -9.04
C LEU A 575 15.78 -17.61 -10.49
N ILE A 576 14.61 -17.00 -10.70
CA ILE A 576 14.09 -16.72 -12.04
C ILE A 576 15.07 -15.82 -12.80
N LYS A 577 15.57 -14.77 -12.15
CA LYS A 577 16.54 -13.85 -12.74
C LYS A 577 17.84 -14.56 -13.13
N ALA A 578 18.41 -15.37 -12.24
CA ALA A 578 19.63 -16.12 -12.53
C ALA A 578 19.45 -17.10 -13.70
N LYS A 579 18.29 -17.78 -13.78
CA LYS A 579 17.95 -18.67 -14.91
C LYS A 579 17.88 -17.91 -16.23
N SER A 580 17.15 -16.79 -16.27
CA SER A 580 17.02 -15.96 -17.47
C SER A 580 18.35 -15.33 -17.90
N GLU A 581 19.19 -14.89 -16.95
CA GLU A 581 20.52 -14.34 -17.25
C GLU A 581 21.46 -15.41 -17.84
N LEU A 582 21.49 -16.61 -17.29
CA LEU A 582 22.27 -17.71 -17.86
C LEU A 582 21.80 -18.05 -19.27
N GLU A 583 20.49 -18.20 -19.47
CA GLU A 583 19.90 -18.51 -20.78
C GLU A 583 20.28 -17.44 -21.82
N SER A 584 20.08 -16.16 -21.49
CA SER A 584 20.47 -15.04 -22.34
C SER A 584 21.97 -15.04 -22.66
N THR A 585 22.81 -15.38 -21.68
CA THR A 585 24.26 -15.45 -21.84
C THR A 585 24.68 -16.57 -22.80
N LEU A 586 24.04 -17.74 -22.72
CA LEU A 586 24.30 -18.85 -23.63
C LEU A 586 23.97 -18.51 -25.08
N TYR A 587 22.82 -17.87 -25.32
CA TYR A 587 22.45 -17.40 -26.66
C TYR A 587 23.44 -16.38 -27.20
N LEU A 588 23.79 -15.38 -26.39
CA LEU A 588 24.76 -14.35 -26.75
C LEU A 588 26.12 -14.95 -27.14
N TYR A 589 26.67 -15.87 -26.32
CA TYR A 589 27.96 -16.48 -26.64
C TYR A 589 27.90 -17.41 -27.85
N LYS A 590 26.79 -18.13 -28.05
CA LYS A 590 26.60 -18.95 -29.24
C LYS A 590 26.58 -18.10 -30.52
N GLU A 591 25.97 -16.92 -30.47
CA GLU A 591 26.03 -15.94 -31.56
C GLU A 591 27.44 -15.43 -31.77
N LYS A 592 28.14 -15.03 -30.67
CA LYS A 592 29.53 -14.56 -30.71
C LYS A 592 30.50 -15.53 -31.34
N LEU A 593 30.34 -16.84 -31.14
CA LEU A 593 31.19 -17.84 -31.79
C LEU A 593 31.15 -17.80 -33.32
N ASN A 594 30.09 -17.22 -33.91
CA ASN A 594 29.93 -17.05 -35.35
C ASN A 594 30.25 -15.62 -35.82
N ASP A 595 30.56 -14.69 -34.91
CA ASP A 595 30.92 -13.32 -35.24
C ASP A 595 32.32 -13.28 -35.89
N GLN A 596 32.45 -12.55 -37.00
CA GLN A 596 33.70 -12.48 -37.76
C GLN A 596 34.85 -11.89 -36.94
N ALA A 597 34.60 -10.87 -36.11
CA ALA A 597 35.62 -10.27 -35.25
C ALA A 597 36.09 -11.28 -34.18
N PHE A 598 35.16 -12.03 -33.60
CA PHE A 598 35.46 -13.07 -32.62
C PHE A 598 36.24 -14.24 -33.26
N ILE A 599 35.88 -14.66 -34.47
CA ILE A 599 36.60 -15.68 -35.25
C ILE A 599 38.04 -15.24 -35.53
N ASN A 600 38.26 -13.95 -35.84
CA ASN A 600 39.59 -13.42 -36.14
C ASN A 600 40.54 -13.46 -34.92
N VAL A 601 40.01 -13.32 -33.70
CA VAL A 601 40.81 -13.25 -32.46
C VAL A 601 40.87 -14.57 -31.66
N THR A 602 40.40 -15.67 -32.26
CA THR A 602 40.38 -16.99 -31.63
C THR A 602 40.91 -18.08 -32.56
N THR A 603 41.45 -19.15 -31.99
CA THR A 603 41.79 -20.36 -32.75
C THR A 603 40.57 -21.26 -32.95
N GLN A 604 40.64 -22.20 -33.90
CA GLN A 604 39.58 -23.19 -34.08
C GLN A 604 39.40 -24.07 -32.83
N GLU A 605 40.50 -24.50 -32.21
CA GLU A 605 40.49 -25.32 -31.00
C GLU A 605 39.83 -24.59 -29.81
N GLU A 606 40.11 -23.29 -29.64
CA GLU A 606 39.44 -22.46 -28.63
C GLU A 606 37.93 -22.39 -28.87
N ARG A 607 37.50 -22.17 -30.12
CA ARG A 607 36.07 -22.11 -30.47
C ARG A 607 35.35 -23.44 -30.26
N GLU A 608 36.00 -24.56 -30.59
CA GLU A 608 35.46 -25.90 -30.33
C GLU A 608 35.35 -26.16 -28.82
N LYS A 609 36.35 -25.76 -28.02
CA LYS A 609 36.28 -25.80 -26.55
C LYS A 609 35.10 -24.98 -26.03
N PHE A 610 34.95 -23.72 -26.48
CA PHE A 610 33.86 -22.85 -26.04
C PHE A 610 32.49 -23.41 -26.44
N LEU A 611 32.33 -23.90 -27.67
CA LEU A 611 31.10 -24.56 -28.10
C LEU A 611 30.78 -25.79 -27.24
N GLY A 612 31.80 -26.57 -26.87
CA GLY A 612 31.66 -27.70 -25.95
C GLY A 612 31.20 -27.26 -24.55
N LEU A 613 31.71 -26.15 -24.02
CA LEU A 613 31.27 -25.58 -22.74
C LEU A 613 29.82 -25.09 -22.81
N LEU A 614 29.44 -24.38 -23.87
CA LEU A 614 28.06 -23.91 -24.07
C LEU A 614 27.07 -25.08 -24.23
N THR A 615 27.47 -26.13 -24.95
CA THR A 615 26.66 -27.34 -25.10
C THR A 615 26.46 -28.03 -23.74
N LYS A 616 27.51 -28.18 -22.94
CA LYS A 616 27.42 -28.74 -21.58
C LYS A 616 26.54 -27.89 -20.66
N ALA A 617 26.62 -26.57 -20.77
CA ALA A 617 25.77 -25.66 -20.00
C ALA A 617 24.29 -25.81 -20.39
N HIS A 618 24.01 -25.96 -21.69
CA HIS A 618 22.66 -26.21 -22.18
C HIS A 618 22.12 -27.58 -21.72
N GLU A 619 22.92 -28.65 -21.85
CA GLU A 619 22.57 -29.98 -21.34
C GLU A 619 22.34 -29.97 -19.82
N TRP A 620 23.12 -29.19 -19.08
CA TRP A 620 22.92 -29.00 -17.65
C TRP A 620 21.57 -28.36 -17.35
N MET A 621 21.15 -27.34 -18.12
CA MET A 621 19.83 -26.71 -17.98
C MET A 621 18.67 -27.66 -18.30
N GLU A 622 18.84 -28.56 -19.26
CA GLU A 622 17.81 -29.55 -19.63
C GLU A 622 17.72 -30.74 -18.64
N ASN A 623 18.71 -30.89 -17.76
CA ASN A 623 18.72 -31.96 -16.77
C ASN A 623 17.60 -31.77 -15.73
N LYS A 624 16.92 -32.86 -15.35
CA LYS A 624 15.89 -32.86 -14.30
C LYS A 624 16.37 -32.30 -12.95
N ASN A 625 17.66 -32.38 -12.67
CA ASN A 625 18.23 -31.82 -11.43
C ASN A 625 18.39 -30.29 -11.46
N TYR A 626 18.43 -29.65 -12.63
CA TYR A 626 18.52 -28.19 -12.76
C TYR A 626 17.34 -27.46 -12.10
N ALA A 627 16.16 -28.11 -12.10
CA ALA A 627 14.99 -27.59 -11.42
C ALA A 627 15.18 -27.44 -9.90
N LYS A 628 16.16 -28.15 -9.30
CA LYS A 628 16.46 -28.14 -7.87
C LYS A 628 17.58 -27.17 -7.49
N GLU A 629 18.27 -26.58 -8.47
CA GLU A 629 19.38 -25.65 -8.22
C GLU A 629 18.87 -24.32 -7.68
N ASN A 630 19.67 -23.69 -6.82
CA ASN A 630 19.39 -22.37 -6.26
C ASN A 630 20.03 -21.25 -7.11
N SER A 631 19.67 -19.99 -6.85
CA SER A 631 20.15 -18.83 -7.61
C SER A 631 21.68 -18.67 -7.55
N THR A 632 22.30 -18.95 -6.40
CA THR A 632 23.74 -18.85 -6.19
C THR A 632 24.52 -19.85 -7.04
N GLU A 633 24.07 -21.11 -7.10
CA GLU A 633 24.72 -22.15 -7.92
C GLU A 633 24.65 -21.82 -9.41
N ILE A 634 23.48 -21.34 -9.88
CA ILE A 634 23.30 -20.90 -11.28
C ILE A 634 24.19 -19.70 -11.59
N PHE A 635 24.28 -18.74 -10.67
CA PHE A 635 25.16 -17.59 -10.81
C PHE A 635 26.64 -18.01 -10.86
N HIS A 636 27.09 -18.89 -9.96
CA HIS A 636 28.47 -19.41 -9.96
C HIS A 636 28.78 -20.15 -11.26
N TYR A 637 27.87 -20.98 -11.76
CA TYR A 637 28.05 -21.68 -13.03
C TYR A 637 28.19 -20.69 -14.19
N SER A 638 27.28 -19.70 -14.27
CA SER A 638 27.33 -18.64 -15.28
C SER A 638 28.62 -17.83 -15.21
N HIS A 639 29.07 -17.50 -14.00
CA HIS A 639 30.33 -16.79 -13.79
C HIS A 639 31.54 -17.60 -14.26
N ASN A 640 31.62 -18.88 -13.89
CA ASN A 640 32.70 -19.78 -14.32
C ASN A 640 32.74 -19.93 -15.84
N LEU A 641 31.57 -20.05 -16.49
CA LEU A 641 31.47 -20.07 -17.94
C LEU A 641 31.99 -18.78 -18.56
N HIS A 642 31.61 -17.62 -18.02
CA HIS A 642 32.13 -16.34 -18.48
C HIS A 642 33.65 -16.25 -18.31
N GLN A 643 34.21 -16.70 -17.17
CA GLN A 643 35.66 -16.68 -16.94
C GLN A 643 36.42 -17.46 -18.02
N GLU A 644 35.93 -18.62 -18.43
CA GLU A 644 36.56 -19.43 -19.49
C GLU A 644 36.60 -18.74 -20.86
N ILE A 645 35.60 -17.90 -21.17
CA ILE A 645 35.46 -17.22 -22.48
C ILE A 645 36.00 -15.78 -22.43
N SER A 646 36.13 -15.20 -21.23
CA SER A 646 36.45 -13.79 -20.97
C SER A 646 37.68 -13.30 -21.71
N GLY A 647 38.77 -14.07 -21.71
CA GLY A 647 40.00 -13.69 -22.40
C GLY A 647 39.82 -13.51 -23.91
N ALA A 648 38.98 -14.33 -24.56
CA ALA A 648 38.67 -14.17 -25.98
C ALA A 648 37.76 -12.96 -26.24
N LEU A 649 36.79 -12.69 -25.36
CA LEU A 649 35.94 -11.50 -25.43
C LEU A 649 36.75 -10.20 -25.24
N GLU A 650 37.73 -10.21 -24.33
CA GLU A 650 38.67 -9.10 -24.16
C GLU A 650 39.50 -8.87 -25.43
N ARG A 651 40.02 -9.94 -26.05
CA ARG A 651 40.76 -9.83 -27.32
C ARG A 651 39.88 -9.26 -28.44
N GLU A 652 38.62 -9.68 -28.54
CA GLU A 652 37.65 -9.18 -29.52
C GLU A 652 37.41 -7.68 -29.32
N SER A 653 37.09 -7.27 -28.08
CA SER A 653 36.88 -5.87 -27.74
C SER A 653 38.11 -5.02 -28.05
N GLU A 654 39.29 -5.50 -27.69
CA GLU A 654 40.55 -4.83 -28.00
C GLU A 654 40.80 -4.76 -29.52
N TYR A 655 40.47 -5.81 -30.28
CA TYR A 655 40.61 -5.82 -31.74
C TYR A 655 39.70 -4.80 -32.43
N ILE A 656 38.43 -4.70 -32.01
CA ILE A 656 37.45 -3.76 -32.55
C ILE A 656 37.86 -2.32 -32.23
N ASN A 657 38.22 -2.05 -30.97
CA ASN A 657 38.43 -0.68 -30.48
C ASN A 657 39.85 -0.14 -30.76
N ARG A 658 40.85 -0.99 -31.05
CA ARG A 658 42.23 -0.55 -31.26
C ARG A 658 42.40 0.35 -32.48
N LYS A 659 41.67 0.11 -33.57
CA LYS A 659 41.79 0.95 -34.77
C LYS A 659 41.35 2.39 -34.48
N GLU A 660 40.19 2.54 -33.85
CA GLU A 660 39.61 3.83 -33.51
C GLU A 660 40.49 4.61 -32.52
N ILE A 661 41.00 3.96 -31.47
CA ILE A 661 41.82 4.67 -30.48
C ILE A 661 43.15 5.14 -31.06
N ILE A 662 43.75 4.42 -32.01
CA ILE A 662 44.99 4.84 -32.67
C ILE A 662 44.75 6.13 -33.47
N GLU A 663 43.70 6.15 -34.29
CA GLU A 663 43.34 7.32 -35.11
C GLU A 663 43.04 8.52 -34.22
N LYS A 664 42.28 8.31 -33.14
CA LYS A 664 41.97 9.34 -32.15
C LYS A 664 43.23 9.84 -31.44
N ALA A 665 44.12 8.94 -31.03
CA ALA A 665 45.34 9.29 -30.30
C ALA A 665 46.26 10.20 -31.12
N PHE A 666 46.53 9.87 -32.38
CA PHE A 666 47.36 10.73 -33.23
C PHE A 666 46.69 12.10 -33.47
N GLY A 667 45.37 12.12 -33.74
CA GLY A 667 44.65 13.38 -33.92
C GLY A 667 44.58 14.25 -32.66
N GLU A 668 44.53 13.67 -31.46
CA GLU A 668 44.64 14.42 -30.21
C GLU A 668 46.05 14.95 -29.97
N ILE A 669 47.08 14.14 -30.24
CA ILE A 669 48.47 14.59 -30.11
C ILE A 669 48.75 15.77 -31.06
N ASP A 670 48.31 15.70 -32.31
CA ASP A 670 48.53 16.80 -33.27
C ASP A 670 47.86 18.11 -32.82
N LYS A 671 46.64 18.02 -32.25
CA LYS A 671 45.96 19.19 -31.65
C LYS A 671 46.71 19.73 -30.42
N ILE A 672 47.30 18.85 -29.61
CA ILE A 672 48.10 19.24 -28.45
C ILE A 672 49.38 19.94 -28.91
N GLU A 673 50.03 19.45 -29.97
CA GLU A 673 51.20 20.10 -30.58
C GLU A 673 50.88 21.50 -31.12
N GLU A 674 49.77 21.68 -31.83
CA GLU A 674 49.32 23.00 -32.29
C GLU A 674 49.11 23.99 -31.12
N LYS A 675 48.48 23.52 -30.04
CA LYS A 675 48.31 24.31 -28.82
C LYS A 675 49.65 24.61 -28.15
N MET A 676 50.58 23.65 -28.11
CA MET A 676 51.91 23.86 -27.55
C MET A 676 52.70 24.91 -28.33
N ILE A 677 52.65 24.89 -29.66
CA ILE A 677 53.26 25.91 -30.52
C ILE A 677 52.66 27.28 -30.21
N THR A 678 51.32 27.35 -30.11
CA THR A 678 50.62 28.60 -29.76
C THR A 678 51.10 29.13 -28.42
N VAL A 679 51.06 28.32 -27.35
CA VAL A 679 51.53 28.71 -26.01
C VAL A 679 53.01 29.12 -26.05
N LYS A 680 53.86 28.45 -26.83
CA LYS A 680 55.28 28.81 -26.93
C LYS A 680 55.50 30.19 -27.55
N VAL A 681 54.73 30.53 -28.57
CA VAL A 681 54.81 31.82 -29.26
C VAL A 681 54.16 32.94 -28.42
N THR A 682 53.07 32.66 -27.70
CA THR A 682 52.33 33.67 -26.94
C THR A 682 52.84 33.88 -25.50
N ASN A 683 53.58 32.92 -24.94
CA ASN A 683 53.98 32.90 -23.53
C ASN A 683 55.48 32.65 -23.34
N LEU A 684 56.31 33.53 -23.92
CA LEU A 684 57.78 33.49 -23.87
C LEU A 684 58.42 33.49 -22.46
N TRP A 685 57.62 33.74 -21.41
CA TRP A 685 58.09 33.77 -20.01
C TRP A 685 58.03 32.43 -19.28
N ILE A 686 57.39 31.41 -19.86
CA ILE A 686 57.42 30.04 -19.33
C ILE A 686 58.78 29.43 -19.70
N SER A 687 59.41 28.71 -18.76
CA SER A 687 60.76 28.16 -18.96
C SER A 687 60.81 27.14 -20.10
N ASP A 688 61.94 27.09 -20.80
CA ASP A 688 62.18 26.11 -21.86
C ASP A 688 62.10 24.67 -21.33
N ASP A 689 62.45 24.44 -20.05
CA ASP A 689 62.42 23.12 -19.41
C ASP A 689 61.00 22.56 -19.26
N GLU A 690 60.00 23.39 -18.94
CA GLU A 690 58.61 22.93 -18.79
C GLU A 690 57.95 22.63 -20.15
N PHE A 691 58.26 23.43 -21.17
CA PHE A 691 57.89 23.14 -22.54
C PHE A 691 58.55 21.85 -23.04
N LYS A 692 59.85 21.71 -22.81
CA LYS A 692 60.62 20.52 -23.19
C LYS A 692 60.04 19.27 -22.54
N THR A 693 59.65 19.34 -21.27
CA THR A 693 59.03 18.19 -20.57
C THR A 693 57.75 17.71 -21.26
N CYS A 694 56.84 18.63 -21.62
CA CYS A 694 55.59 18.26 -22.29
C CYS A 694 55.85 17.78 -23.73
N TRP A 695 56.79 18.40 -24.43
CA TRP A 695 57.18 18.00 -25.79
C TRP A 695 57.84 16.62 -25.80
N ASP A 696 58.75 16.34 -24.87
CA ASP A 696 59.38 15.03 -24.70
C ASP A 696 58.31 13.95 -24.40
N MET A 697 57.28 14.26 -23.61
CA MET A 697 56.17 13.33 -23.36
C MET A 697 55.37 13.01 -24.64
N ILE A 698 55.16 14.00 -25.50
CA ILE A 698 54.49 13.83 -26.80
C ILE A 698 55.33 12.95 -27.71
N GLU A 699 56.60 13.29 -27.93
CA GLU A 699 57.52 12.55 -28.79
C GLU A 699 57.70 11.10 -28.30
N ASN A 700 57.89 10.91 -27.00
CA ASN A 700 57.98 9.58 -26.40
C ASN A 700 56.70 8.77 -26.59
N THR A 701 55.52 9.42 -26.52
CA THR A 701 54.24 8.73 -26.71
C THR A 701 54.00 8.39 -28.19
N LYS A 702 54.34 9.29 -29.12
CA LYS A 702 54.33 9.03 -30.58
C LYS A 702 55.27 7.88 -30.94
N ALA A 703 56.50 7.90 -30.42
CA ALA A 703 57.49 6.84 -30.64
C ALA A 703 56.99 5.50 -30.09
N TRP A 704 56.51 5.48 -28.85
CA TRP A 704 55.94 4.30 -28.22
C TRP A 704 54.73 3.76 -29.00
N LEU A 705 53.81 4.63 -29.43
CA LEU A 705 52.61 4.20 -30.15
C LEU A 705 52.98 3.59 -31.50
N ASN A 706 53.91 4.20 -32.23
CA ASN A 706 54.43 3.66 -33.49
C ASN A 706 55.14 2.31 -33.31
N GLU A 707 55.96 2.18 -32.26
CA GLU A 707 56.60 0.91 -31.88
C GLU A 707 55.55 -0.16 -31.56
N LYS A 708 54.57 0.15 -30.72
CA LYS A 708 53.52 -0.79 -30.32
C LYS A 708 52.57 -1.17 -31.45
N ILE A 709 52.29 -0.27 -32.39
CA ILE A 709 51.56 -0.60 -33.63
C ILE A 709 52.36 -1.59 -34.47
N LYS A 710 53.68 -1.41 -34.58
CA LYS A 710 54.56 -2.33 -35.32
C LYS A 710 54.64 -3.70 -34.65
N GLU A 711 54.83 -3.74 -33.34
CA GLU A 711 54.78 -4.97 -32.54
C GLU A 711 53.43 -5.70 -32.70
N GLN A 712 52.32 -4.95 -32.65
CA GLN A 712 50.98 -5.52 -32.77
C GLN A 712 50.72 -6.14 -34.15
N LYS A 713 51.25 -5.55 -35.23
CA LYS A 713 51.18 -6.11 -36.59
C LYS A 713 51.99 -7.40 -36.74
N ALA A 714 53.00 -7.61 -35.91
CA ALA A 714 53.83 -8.81 -35.93
C ALA A 714 53.27 -9.97 -35.09
N LYS A 715 52.28 -9.70 -34.23
CA LYS A 715 51.60 -10.71 -33.41
C LYS A 715 50.35 -11.24 -34.09
N ASN A 716 49.99 -12.48 -33.76
CA ASN A 716 48.71 -13.02 -34.16
C ASN A 716 47.57 -12.36 -33.37
N LEU A 717 46.36 -12.31 -33.94
CA LEU A 717 45.21 -11.66 -33.31
C LEU A 717 44.67 -12.41 -32.08
N TRP A 718 44.96 -13.71 -31.95
CA TRP A 718 44.60 -14.55 -30.80
C TRP A 718 45.65 -14.55 -29.68
N GLU A 719 46.77 -13.85 -29.86
CA GLU A 719 47.77 -13.66 -28.80
C GLU A 719 47.43 -12.44 -27.92
N PRO A 720 47.96 -12.38 -26.68
CA PRO A 720 47.85 -11.18 -25.87
C PRO A 720 48.35 -9.94 -26.63
N PRO A 721 47.58 -8.84 -26.64
CA PRO A 721 47.92 -7.68 -27.44
C PRO A 721 49.25 -7.07 -27.01
N ALA A 722 49.94 -6.43 -27.95
CA ALA A 722 51.19 -5.71 -27.66
C ALA A 722 50.96 -4.47 -26.78
N PHE A 723 49.74 -3.92 -26.81
CA PHE A 723 49.29 -2.83 -25.97
C PHE A 723 47.76 -2.87 -25.87
N LYS A 724 47.21 -2.37 -24.76
CA LYS A 724 45.76 -2.26 -24.53
C LYS A 724 45.25 -0.86 -24.86
N VAL A 725 43.98 -0.76 -25.26
CA VAL A 725 43.28 0.53 -25.46
C VAL A 725 43.40 1.43 -24.20
N ALA A 726 43.34 0.84 -23.01
CA ALA A 726 43.48 1.56 -21.74
C ALA A 726 44.85 2.23 -21.56
N GLU A 727 45.94 1.61 -22.03
CA GLU A 727 47.30 2.16 -21.92
C GLU A 727 47.48 3.39 -22.81
N VAL A 728 46.84 3.40 -23.98
CA VAL A 728 46.83 4.56 -24.89
C VAL A 728 46.09 5.73 -24.22
N LYS A 729 44.90 5.48 -23.66
CA LYS A 729 44.12 6.49 -22.95
C LYS A 729 44.90 7.10 -21.78
N GLU A 730 45.53 6.26 -20.96
CA GLU A 730 46.31 6.73 -19.81
C GLU A 730 47.47 7.63 -20.24
N LYS A 731 48.16 7.29 -21.35
CA LYS A 731 49.25 8.12 -21.88
C LYS A 731 48.74 9.46 -22.39
N LEU A 732 47.62 9.49 -23.11
CA LEU A 732 47.00 10.73 -23.58
C LEU A 732 46.58 11.64 -22.42
N GLU A 733 45.91 11.08 -21.40
CA GLU A 733 45.51 11.83 -20.21
C GLU A 733 46.71 12.45 -19.46
N ARG A 734 47.86 11.76 -19.44
CA ARG A 734 49.09 12.30 -18.84
C ARG A 734 49.62 13.50 -19.63
N ILE A 735 49.58 13.46 -20.96
CA ILE A 735 49.99 14.59 -21.82
C ILE A 735 49.01 15.75 -21.62
N GLU A 736 47.71 15.50 -21.64
CA GLU A 736 46.69 16.54 -21.45
C GLU A 736 46.84 17.25 -20.10
N LYS A 737 47.04 16.51 -19.00
CA LYS A 737 47.30 17.11 -17.67
C LYS A 737 48.54 17.99 -17.66
N GLN A 738 49.60 17.59 -18.36
CA GLN A 738 50.82 18.38 -18.46
C GLN A 738 50.61 19.64 -19.31
N LEU A 739 49.84 19.54 -20.40
CA LEU A 739 49.42 20.69 -21.21
C LEU A 739 48.55 21.65 -20.40
N GLU A 740 47.60 21.16 -19.61
CA GLU A 740 46.76 21.98 -18.72
C GLU A 740 47.61 22.72 -17.68
N LYS A 741 48.63 22.05 -17.10
CA LYS A 741 49.60 22.70 -16.22
C LYS A 741 50.31 23.84 -16.94
N LEU A 742 50.80 23.62 -18.16
CA LEU A 742 51.44 24.67 -18.97
C LEU A 742 50.49 25.83 -19.28
N ILE A 743 49.24 25.56 -19.66
CA ILE A 743 48.22 26.58 -19.91
C ILE A 743 47.91 27.35 -18.62
N SER A 744 47.85 26.68 -17.47
CA SER A 744 47.61 27.36 -16.18
C SER A 744 48.75 28.32 -15.82
N LEU A 745 49.99 27.97 -16.12
CA LEU A 745 51.17 28.83 -15.95
C LEU A 745 51.17 29.98 -16.98
N SER A 746 50.66 29.72 -18.19
CA SER A 746 50.45 30.72 -19.23
C SER A 746 49.44 31.80 -18.83
N LEU A 747 48.44 31.45 -18.02
CA LEU A 747 47.48 32.39 -17.44
C LEU A 747 48.05 33.19 -16.24
N GLN A 748 49.16 32.75 -15.64
CA GLN A 748 49.85 33.40 -14.51
C GLN A 748 50.95 34.37 -14.98
N LYS A 749 50.71 35.16 -16.03
CA LYS A 749 51.68 36.11 -16.59
C LYS A 749 52.33 36.97 -15.48
N PRO A 750 53.67 36.99 -15.33
CA PRO A 750 54.34 37.89 -14.39
C PRO A 750 54.06 39.35 -14.73
N LYS A 751 53.67 40.17 -13.75
CA LYS A 751 53.51 41.61 -13.93
C LYS A 751 54.87 42.24 -14.27
N GLY A 752 55.03 42.72 -15.51
CA GLY A 752 56.16 43.61 -15.86
C GLY A 752 56.87 43.44 -17.20
N ILE A 753 56.38 42.65 -18.17
CA ILE A 753 57.03 42.54 -19.50
C ILE A 753 56.19 43.29 -20.55
N TYR A 754 56.79 44.34 -21.12
CA TYR A 754 56.23 45.35 -22.03
C TYR A 754 55.75 44.78 -23.38
N ASP A 755 54.62 45.32 -23.85
CA ASP A 755 53.94 45.02 -25.12
C ASP A 755 54.41 46.02 -26.20
N PHE A 756 54.93 45.50 -27.32
CA PHE A 756 55.22 46.29 -28.52
C PHE A 756 54.06 46.14 -29.51
N SER A 757 52.95 46.84 -29.29
CA SER A 757 51.90 46.99 -30.30
C SER A 757 51.10 48.29 -30.14
N HIS A 758 51.69 49.40 -30.58
CA HIS A 758 50.90 50.58 -30.98
C HIS A 758 51.37 51.09 -32.34
N THR A 759 50.60 50.75 -33.38
CA THR A 759 50.41 51.63 -34.54
C THR A 759 48.96 52.09 -34.51
N GLU A 760 48.79 53.41 -34.53
CA GLU A 760 47.52 54.10 -34.34
C GLU A 760 46.56 53.91 -35.52
N ASP A 761 45.30 53.77 -35.13
CA ASP A 761 44.08 53.82 -35.93
C ASP A 761 43.93 55.17 -36.68
N SER A 762 43.44 55.13 -37.92
CA SER A 762 42.51 56.16 -38.38
C SER A 762 41.50 55.65 -39.42
N HIS A 763 40.30 55.40 -38.91
CA HIS A 763 39.00 55.74 -39.49
C HIS A 763 38.67 55.34 -40.94
N LYS A 764 37.74 54.37 -41.09
CA LYS A 764 36.33 54.63 -41.49
C LYS A 764 35.52 53.32 -41.63
N LYS A 765 34.46 53.20 -40.83
CA LYS A 765 33.23 52.45 -41.13
C LYS A 765 32.29 53.38 -41.95
N PRO A 766 31.27 52.92 -42.71
CA PRO A 766 30.33 51.88 -42.26
C PRO A 766 29.58 51.00 -43.29
N ASN A 767 29.06 49.89 -42.76
CA ASN A 767 27.72 49.30 -42.95
C ASN A 767 27.27 48.57 -44.24
N LYS A 768 26.65 47.40 -43.95
CA LYS A 768 25.41 46.80 -44.53
C LYS A 768 25.52 46.28 -45.97
N ALA A 769 24.91 45.16 -46.41
CA ALA A 769 24.10 44.07 -45.84
C ALA A 769 24.14 42.91 -46.90
N PRO A 770 23.23 41.92 -47.00
CA PRO A 770 23.64 40.51 -46.97
C PRO A 770 23.20 39.63 -48.18
N LYS A 771 23.69 38.38 -48.19
CA LYS A 771 23.22 37.16 -48.91
C LYS A 771 23.34 37.07 -50.44
N GLN A 772 24.00 35.99 -50.89
CA GLN A 772 23.63 35.07 -51.99
C GLN A 772 24.59 33.86 -51.88
N ASN A 773 24.18 32.60 -51.64
CA ASN A 773 23.44 31.63 -52.48
C ASN A 773 23.97 31.45 -53.90
N GLU A 774 24.68 30.33 -54.12
CA GLU A 774 24.71 29.48 -55.34
C GLU A 774 25.52 28.22 -54.95
N LYS A 775 24.89 27.09 -54.60
CA LYS A 775 24.64 25.95 -55.51
C LYS A 775 25.58 25.94 -56.72
N ASP A 776 26.48 24.95 -56.80
CA ASP A 776 26.27 23.82 -57.71
C ASP A 776 27.40 22.77 -57.74
N TYR A 777 26.95 21.54 -58.03
CA TYR A 777 27.61 20.45 -58.75
C TYR A 777 28.72 19.58 -58.10
N LYS A 778 28.38 18.29 -58.04
CA LYS A 778 29.25 17.11 -58.04
C LYS A 778 30.15 17.10 -59.29
N SER A 779 31.40 16.66 -59.15
CA SER A 779 31.92 15.36 -59.62
C SER A 779 33.44 15.39 -59.84
N ASP A 780 34.09 14.30 -59.40
CA ASP A 780 35.35 13.70 -59.91
C ASP A 780 36.67 14.47 -59.71
N LEU A 781 37.34 14.19 -58.57
CA LEU A 781 38.63 13.49 -58.49
C LEU A 781 39.04 13.22 -57.04
#